data_AF-A0A9Q5SQJ3-F1
#
_entry.id   AF-A0A9Q5SQJ3-F1
#
_cell.length_a   1.000
_cell.length_b   1.000
_cell.length_c   1.000
_cell.angle_alpha   90.00
_cell.angle_beta   90.00
_cell.angle_gamma   90.00
#
_symmetry.space_group_name_H-M   'P 1'
#
loop_
_entity.id
_entity.type
_entity.pdbx_description
1 polymer ?
#
loop_
_entity_poly.entity_id
_entity_poly.type
_entity_poly.pdbx_seq_one_letter_code
_entity_poly.pdbx_strand_id
1 'polypeptide(L)'
;MKKKCWLTALLAGCSLCASHAQTVLRTDTNDLREIRLDEVVVTGTGTEHYLKDAPVQTEVITGKALEQYNGRSLDEILSALSPSITFSPGDMGSNIQLNGLKNDYILIMVNGKRMNGDIGGQNDLSIINPATIERIEIVKGASSSLYGSDAIAGVINIITKKNRDKVSVSNTTRVGNYDDLLQSEIIGFSNGKLNSTTSASMKHTGGWQNTTQEWYHHDLQEGSVSKTVSRSTNFTLSQNFTYKASDRLSLSADASYYQKWIFRPVGPWKYYLYDYFYRNQDYALGLKYRLNDKRSYLTADASFGQYNYYFDYTGQEVTNFFHPDGTRVVNYPGDRVLQTMQRRWLNHVKGVFYLGDNHILSAGIEHQHDYLKSPYRLEQGKASVYTLASYAQDEWSITNRLNLTLGYRFVHHKEFGQKFTPKISAKYSLGDFNLRATYSYGFKAPTLKELYQNYITVIMGPLKAYYGNENLKPQSSNYGSASVEYSNGKFQATVTGYYNRIHNMIALTVVPTSSEDKFLEVEETMKYNNLAKARSFGADFTFNYQVLPSLAIGGGYSYTDAKAQYTEDQNDPNYMKYLPINATSYHNANWKIAWTHKDVGVSLFGRYQSTRYYITDGNGKAYQLWRLNVRSSLLKTKKWNLGMNAGIDNIFNYIDRTPFGKNRGTTSPGRTLYLSLNVKFQNKQK
;
A
#
# COMPACT_ATOMS: atom_id res chain seq x y z
N MET A 1 -1.69 -34.53 -24.70
CA MET A 1 -2.11 -35.53 -23.69
C MET A 1 -3.09 -34.88 -22.71
N LYS A 2 -4.27 -35.47 -22.58
CA LYS A 2 -5.39 -34.98 -21.75
C LYS A 2 -5.08 -35.18 -20.27
N LYS A 3 -5.16 -34.12 -19.45
CA LYS A 3 -5.44 -34.23 -18.02
C LYS A 3 -6.64 -33.34 -17.69
N LYS A 4 -7.79 -34.00 -17.56
CA LYS A 4 -9.00 -33.49 -16.91
C LYS A 4 -8.65 -33.25 -15.43
N CYS A 5 -8.82 -32.03 -14.95
CA CYS A 5 -8.92 -31.76 -13.51
C CYS A 5 -10.37 -31.40 -13.18
N TRP A 6 -10.85 -32.05 -12.14
CA TRP A 6 -12.22 -32.09 -11.68
C TRP A 6 -12.60 -30.76 -11.04
N LEU A 7 -13.72 -30.19 -11.47
CA LEU A 7 -14.28 -28.94 -10.94
C LEU A 7 -15.79 -29.13 -10.70
N THR A 8 -16.13 -30.10 -9.85
CA THR A 8 -17.51 -30.38 -9.43
C THR A 8 -17.52 -31.10 -8.09
N ALA A 9 -17.56 -30.34 -6.99
CA ALA A 9 -18.17 -30.74 -5.70
C ALA A 9 -17.95 -29.65 -4.64
N LEU A 10 -18.78 -28.60 -4.62
CA LEU A 10 -19.06 -27.76 -3.42
C LEU A 10 -20.21 -26.76 -3.66
N LEU A 11 -21.28 -27.20 -4.33
CA LEU A 11 -22.46 -26.37 -4.63
C LEU A 11 -23.81 -27.03 -4.29
N ALA A 12 -23.82 -28.14 -3.55
CA ALA A 12 -25.06 -28.82 -3.16
C ALA A 12 -25.11 -29.01 -1.65
N GLY A 13 -25.90 -28.16 -0.98
CA GLY A 13 -26.22 -28.33 0.43
C GLY A 13 -26.70 -27.05 1.10
N CYS A 14 -27.89 -26.56 0.72
CA CYS A 14 -28.87 -25.90 1.60
C CYS A 14 -30.02 -25.33 0.77
N SER A 15 -30.90 -26.21 0.30
CA SER A 15 -32.27 -25.87 -0.06
C SER A 15 -33.20 -26.56 0.95
N LEU A 16 -34.26 -25.83 1.35
CA LEU A 16 -35.39 -26.22 2.22
C LEU A 16 -35.18 -26.08 3.74
N CYS A 17 -35.65 -24.95 4.29
CA CYS A 17 -36.94 -24.87 5.01
C CYS A 17 -37.09 -23.47 5.62
N ALA A 18 -37.98 -22.66 5.02
CA ALA A 18 -38.48 -21.44 5.61
C ALA A 18 -39.76 -21.79 6.40
N SER A 19 -39.73 -21.59 7.72
CA SER A 19 -40.94 -21.50 8.54
C SER A 19 -40.74 -20.39 9.56
N HIS A 20 -41.78 -19.56 9.67
CA HIS A 20 -41.86 -18.31 10.40
C HIS A 20 -41.58 -18.46 11.90
N ALA A 21 -40.78 -17.55 12.45
CA ALA A 21 -40.93 -17.08 13.82
C ALA A 21 -40.38 -15.65 13.90
N GLN A 22 -41.29 -14.67 13.96
CA GLN A 22 -40.97 -13.30 14.38
C GLN A 22 -40.42 -13.37 15.81
N THR A 23 -39.23 -12.83 16.03
CA THR A 23 -38.83 -12.37 17.35
C THR A 23 -38.17 -11.03 17.19
N VAL A 24 -38.91 -9.99 17.58
CA VAL A 24 -38.46 -8.61 17.70
C VAL A 24 -37.32 -8.60 18.72
N LEU A 25 -36.10 -8.38 18.26
CA LEU A 25 -34.98 -8.04 19.13
C LEU A 25 -34.52 -6.63 18.77
N ARG A 26 -34.59 -5.75 19.78
CA ARG A 26 -34.11 -4.37 19.80
C ARG A 26 -32.89 -4.17 18.91
N THR A 27 -33.09 -3.41 17.85
CA THR A 27 -32.04 -2.93 16.97
C THR A 27 -31.29 -1.81 17.68
N ASP A 28 -30.02 -2.02 17.99
CA ASP A 28 -29.11 -0.94 18.37
C ASP A 28 -29.04 0.06 17.21
N THR A 29 -29.62 1.24 17.38
CA THR A 29 -29.58 2.36 16.41
C THR A 29 -28.19 3.02 16.31
N ASN A 30 -27.14 2.37 16.84
CA ASN A 30 -25.75 2.83 16.86
C ASN A 30 -24.90 2.34 15.66
N ASP A 31 -25.49 1.57 14.74
CA ASP A 31 -24.75 0.88 13.67
C ASP A 31 -24.15 1.85 12.62
N LEU A 32 -24.64 3.08 12.51
CA LEU A 32 -24.22 4.04 11.49
C LEU A 32 -23.37 5.22 11.94
N ARG A 33 -23.06 5.38 13.24
CA ARG A 33 -22.13 6.45 13.66
C ARG A 33 -20.79 6.27 12.94
N GLU A 34 -20.55 7.09 11.92
CA GLU A 34 -19.31 7.14 11.13
C GLU A 34 -18.25 7.97 11.83
N ILE A 35 -18.68 8.97 12.61
CA ILE A 35 -17.82 9.77 13.47
C ILE A 35 -17.60 8.97 14.75
N ARG A 36 -16.50 8.22 14.78
CA ARG A 36 -16.01 7.55 15.99
C ARG A 36 -14.64 8.11 16.33
N LEU A 37 -14.65 9.17 17.12
CA LEU A 37 -13.45 9.67 17.80
C LEU A 37 -12.83 8.63 18.76
N ASP A 38 -13.59 7.58 19.09
CA ASP A 38 -13.18 6.46 19.94
C ASP A 38 -12.45 5.34 19.17
N GLU A 39 -12.20 5.50 17.87
CA GLU A 39 -11.28 4.60 17.15
C GLU A 39 -9.88 4.72 17.75
N VAL A 40 -9.22 3.57 17.96
CA VAL A 40 -7.88 3.53 18.52
C VAL A 40 -6.86 3.51 17.38
N VAL A 41 -5.90 4.43 17.43
CA VAL A 41 -4.76 4.53 16.52
C VAL A 41 -3.45 4.28 17.25
N VAL A 42 -2.46 3.75 16.52
CA VAL A 42 -1.13 3.43 17.06
C VAL A 42 0.00 4.01 16.20
N THR A 43 -0.27 4.30 14.93
CA THR A 43 0.79 4.60 13.94
C THR A 43 1.48 5.95 14.16
N GLY A 44 0.83 6.94 14.78
CA GLY A 44 1.45 8.24 15.02
C GLY A 44 2.56 8.23 16.07
N THR A 45 2.37 7.45 17.14
CA THR A 45 3.18 7.49 18.37
C THR A 45 3.71 6.13 18.81
N GLY A 46 3.28 5.04 18.19
CA GLY A 46 3.64 3.67 18.58
C GLY A 46 3.05 3.22 19.91
N THR A 47 2.03 3.93 20.37
CA THR A 47 1.25 3.74 21.59
C THR A 47 -0.23 3.90 21.24
N GLU A 48 -1.13 3.27 21.99
CA GLU A 48 -2.56 3.30 21.69
C GLU A 48 -3.17 4.63 22.16
N HIS A 49 -3.76 5.38 21.22
CA HIS A 49 -4.55 6.58 21.51
C HIS A 49 -5.90 6.50 20.82
N TYR A 50 -6.92 7.10 21.44
CA TYR A 50 -8.11 7.46 20.69
C TYR A 50 -7.75 8.47 19.60
N LEU A 51 -8.43 8.41 18.45
CA LEU A 51 -8.15 9.27 17.30
C LEU A 51 -8.17 10.77 17.68
N LYS A 52 -9.14 11.18 18.51
CA LYS A 52 -9.22 12.56 19.05
C LYS A 52 -8.03 12.96 19.91
N ASP A 53 -7.36 12.00 20.54
CA ASP A 53 -6.32 12.21 21.55
C ASP A 53 -4.92 11.99 21.00
N ALA A 54 -4.78 11.23 19.91
CA ALA A 54 -3.51 10.99 19.24
C ALA A 54 -2.82 12.31 18.93
N PRO A 55 -1.58 12.59 19.35
CA PRO A 55 -0.94 13.90 19.17
C PRO A 55 -0.54 14.18 17.71
N VAL A 56 -0.17 13.14 16.96
CA VAL A 56 0.16 13.20 15.53
C VAL A 56 -1.10 13.01 14.68
N GLN A 57 -1.31 13.88 13.69
CA GLN A 57 -2.45 13.78 12.78
C GLN A 57 -2.43 12.44 12.03
N THR A 58 -3.50 11.67 12.20
CA THR A 58 -3.65 10.32 11.61
C THR A 58 -4.97 10.25 10.88
N GLU A 59 -4.95 9.87 9.62
CA GLU A 59 -6.15 9.56 8.83
C GLU A 59 -6.49 8.06 9.02
N VAL A 60 -7.77 7.74 9.22
CA VAL A 60 -8.22 6.36 9.47
C VAL A 60 -9.32 5.96 8.50
N ILE A 61 -9.07 4.90 7.75
CA ILE A 61 -10.11 4.18 6.99
C ILE A 61 -10.65 3.09 7.91
N THR A 62 -11.87 3.29 8.40
CA THR A 62 -12.51 2.42 9.39
C THR A 62 -13.00 1.10 8.80
N GLY A 63 -13.14 0.07 9.63
CA GLY A 63 -13.71 -1.22 9.22
C GLY A 63 -15.10 -1.11 8.60
N LYS A 64 -15.92 -0.16 9.06
CA LYS A 64 -17.23 0.12 8.47
C LYS A 64 -17.13 0.68 7.05
N ALA A 65 -16.21 1.62 6.82
CA ALA A 65 -15.98 2.16 5.47
C ALA A 65 -15.48 1.05 4.52
N LEU A 66 -14.62 0.16 5.00
CA LEU A 66 -14.16 -1.02 4.24
C LEU A 66 -15.32 -1.96 3.88
N GLU A 67 -16.20 -2.25 4.84
CA GLU A 67 -17.39 -3.09 4.62
C GLU A 67 -18.39 -2.45 3.64
N GLN A 68 -18.67 -1.15 3.79
CA GLN A 68 -19.58 -0.40 2.91
C GLN A 68 -19.02 -0.26 1.49
N TYR A 69 -17.70 -0.08 1.34
CA TYR A 69 -17.08 0.01 0.03
C TYR A 69 -16.93 -1.34 -0.66
N ASN A 70 -16.72 -2.42 0.11
CA ASN A 70 -16.52 -3.79 -0.37
C ASN A 70 -15.51 -3.88 -1.53
N GLY A 71 -14.34 -3.24 -1.38
CA GLY A 71 -13.34 -3.20 -2.45
C GLY A 71 -12.68 -4.56 -2.71
N ARG A 72 -12.33 -4.83 -3.97
CA ARG A 72 -11.69 -6.10 -4.39
C ARG A 72 -10.17 -6.14 -4.16
N SER A 73 -9.54 -5.00 -3.88
CA SER A 73 -8.13 -4.89 -3.52
C SER A 73 -7.82 -3.59 -2.80
N LEU A 74 -6.65 -3.57 -2.15
CA LEU A 74 -6.21 -2.46 -1.32
C LEU A 74 -5.95 -1.18 -2.12
N ASP A 75 -5.46 -1.27 -3.36
CA ASP A 75 -5.29 -0.13 -4.26
C ASP A 75 -6.63 0.56 -4.58
N GLU A 76 -7.66 -0.22 -4.88
CA GLU A 76 -9.01 0.28 -5.11
C GLU A 76 -9.55 0.98 -3.85
N ILE A 77 -9.43 0.32 -2.69
CA ILE A 77 -9.87 0.85 -1.39
C ILE A 77 -9.18 2.17 -1.05
N LEU A 78 -7.85 2.20 -1.10
CA LEU A 78 -7.06 3.38 -0.75
C LEU A 78 -7.37 4.54 -1.70
N SER A 79 -7.49 4.24 -3.00
CA SER A 79 -7.85 5.26 -3.98
C SER A 79 -9.27 5.80 -3.73
N ALA A 80 -10.25 4.96 -3.44
CA ALA A 80 -11.62 5.46 -3.29
C ALA A 80 -11.81 6.21 -1.97
N LEU A 81 -11.18 5.76 -0.89
CA LEU A 81 -11.46 6.24 0.46
C LEU A 81 -10.47 7.31 0.96
N SER A 82 -9.32 7.50 0.30
CA SER A 82 -8.39 8.58 0.60
C SER A 82 -8.12 9.46 -0.63
N PRO A 83 -8.41 10.78 -0.60
CA PRO A 83 -8.18 11.66 -1.75
C PRO A 83 -6.68 11.94 -1.98
N SER A 84 -5.85 11.85 -0.94
CA SER A 84 -4.40 12.12 -1.03
C SER A 84 -3.62 10.96 -1.65
N ILE A 85 -4.26 9.79 -1.83
CA ILE A 85 -3.66 8.59 -2.41
C ILE A 85 -4.13 8.39 -3.86
N THR A 86 -3.15 8.21 -4.75
CA THR A 86 -3.39 7.89 -6.16
C THR A 86 -2.55 6.69 -6.60
N PHE A 87 -2.97 6.02 -7.66
CA PHE A 87 -2.29 4.85 -8.22
C PHE A 87 -2.08 5.04 -9.72
N SER A 88 -0.91 4.66 -10.23
CA SER A 88 -0.69 4.51 -11.68
C SER A 88 -0.93 3.08 -12.15
N PRO A 89 -1.35 2.91 -13.42
CA PRO A 89 -1.31 1.61 -14.09
C PRO A 89 0.10 0.98 -14.02
N GLY A 90 0.15 -0.35 -13.96
CA GLY A 90 1.40 -1.13 -14.04
C GLY A 90 1.17 -2.62 -13.81
N ASP A 91 1.81 -3.47 -14.63
CA ASP A 91 1.72 -4.94 -14.47
C ASP A 91 2.60 -5.47 -13.33
N MET A 92 3.64 -4.72 -12.94
CA MET A 92 4.71 -5.16 -12.05
C MET A 92 4.43 -4.90 -10.55
N GLY A 93 3.36 -4.19 -10.22
CA GLY A 93 3.06 -3.81 -8.83
C GLY A 93 2.22 -2.53 -8.75
N SER A 94 1.92 -2.09 -7.52
CA SER A 94 1.12 -0.90 -7.30
C SER A 94 1.99 0.36 -7.32
N ASN A 95 1.76 1.24 -8.29
CA ASN A 95 2.42 2.55 -8.37
C ASN A 95 1.69 3.58 -7.51
N ILE A 96 1.71 3.41 -6.19
CA ILE A 96 1.09 4.31 -5.23
C ILE A 96 1.84 5.66 -5.18
N GLN A 97 1.08 6.72 -4.99
CA GLN A 97 1.59 8.04 -4.62
C GLN A 97 0.81 8.62 -3.46
N LEU A 98 1.52 9.31 -2.58
CA LEU A 98 0.99 10.06 -1.44
C LEU A 98 1.60 11.45 -1.49
N ASN A 99 0.76 12.49 -1.55
CA ASN A 99 1.20 13.88 -1.64
C ASN A 99 2.22 14.10 -2.78
N GLY A 100 2.01 13.45 -3.93
CA GLY A 100 2.85 13.59 -5.13
C GLY A 100 4.21 12.88 -5.05
N LEU A 101 4.48 12.15 -3.97
CA LEU A 101 5.67 11.32 -3.83
C LEU A 101 5.34 9.85 -4.08
N LYS A 102 6.24 9.16 -4.79
CA LYS A 102 6.06 7.77 -5.26
C LYS A 102 6.25 6.74 -4.14
N ASN A 103 5.93 5.48 -4.45
CA ASN A 103 5.99 4.31 -3.56
C ASN A 103 7.27 4.23 -2.71
N ASP A 104 8.42 4.54 -3.29
CA ASP A 104 9.71 4.45 -2.62
C ASP A 104 9.88 5.44 -1.46
N TYR A 105 8.96 6.39 -1.28
CA TYR A 105 8.93 7.33 -0.16
C TYR A 105 7.82 6.99 0.86
N ILE A 106 7.06 5.93 0.63
CA ILE A 106 5.91 5.51 1.44
C ILE A 106 6.25 4.21 2.14
N LEU A 107 6.14 4.19 3.47
CA LEU A 107 6.29 2.97 4.24
C LEU A 107 4.94 2.29 4.43
N ILE A 108 4.82 1.05 3.98
CA ILE A 108 3.63 0.22 4.18
C ILE A 108 3.92 -0.83 5.24
N MET A 109 3.03 -0.94 6.22
CA MET A 109 3.13 -1.85 7.35
C MET A 109 1.87 -2.68 7.51
N VAL A 110 2.03 -3.87 8.08
CA VAL A 110 0.94 -4.72 8.55
C VAL A 110 1.15 -4.95 10.04
N ASN A 111 0.18 -4.54 10.87
CA ASN A 111 0.27 -4.62 12.33
C ASN A 111 1.55 -3.99 12.91
N GLY A 112 1.98 -2.85 12.35
CA GLY A 112 3.20 -2.15 12.77
C GLY A 112 4.51 -2.78 12.28
N LYS A 113 4.46 -3.88 11.52
CA LYS A 113 5.64 -4.52 10.90
C LYS A 113 5.76 -4.07 9.45
N ARG A 114 6.96 -3.64 9.03
CA ARG A 114 7.22 -3.26 7.64
C ARG A 114 6.88 -4.43 6.71
N MET A 115 6.08 -4.16 5.69
CA MET A 115 5.83 -5.12 4.63
C MET A 115 7.10 -5.27 3.79
N ASN A 116 7.50 -6.51 3.54
CA ASN A 116 8.59 -6.77 2.61
C ASN A 116 8.04 -6.72 1.19
N GLY A 117 8.70 -5.95 0.33
CA GLY A 117 8.39 -5.83 -1.08
C GLY A 117 9.68 -5.64 -1.86
N ASP A 118 9.59 -5.04 -3.03
CA ASP A 118 10.79 -4.63 -3.76
C ASP A 118 11.58 -3.61 -2.91
N ILE A 119 12.85 -3.89 -2.60
CA ILE A 119 13.90 -3.03 -2.04
C ILE A 119 14.02 -1.74 -2.85
N GLY A 120 13.64 -1.76 -4.14
CA GLY A 120 13.48 -0.59 -4.99
C GLY A 120 12.20 0.24 -4.74
N GLY A 121 11.39 -0.10 -3.74
CA GLY A 121 10.20 0.64 -3.31
C GLY A 121 8.87 0.24 -3.96
N GLN A 122 8.86 -0.66 -4.95
CA GLN A 122 7.62 -1.19 -5.53
C GLN A 122 6.99 -2.31 -4.68
N ASN A 123 5.97 -1.93 -3.91
CA ASN A 123 5.14 -2.86 -3.15
C ASN A 123 3.93 -3.34 -3.99
N ASP A 124 3.76 -4.65 -4.14
CA ASP A 124 2.52 -5.22 -4.69
C ASP A 124 1.48 -5.34 -3.57
N LEU A 125 0.47 -4.46 -3.58
CA LEU A 125 -0.59 -4.46 -2.56
C LEU A 125 -1.56 -5.64 -2.69
N SER A 126 -1.49 -6.40 -3.77
CA SER A 126 -2.36 -7.57 -3.97
C SER A 126 -1.99 -8.76 -3.07
N ILE A 127 -0.88 -8.68 -2.32
CA ILE A 127 -0.55 -9.61 -1.25
C ILE A 127 -1.52 -9.52 -0.07
N ILE A 128 -2.07 -8.33 0.18
CA ILE A 128 -2.95 -8.08 1.32
C ILE A 128 -4.38 -8.48 0.97
N ASN A 129 -4.92 -9.41 1.74
CA ASN A 129 -6.32 -9.82 1.63
C ASN A 129 -7.24 -8.76 2.30
N PRO A 130 -8.10 -8.04 1.55
CA PRO A 130 -8.95 -7.00 2.11
C PRO A 130 -9.90 -7.49 3.21
N ALA A 131 -10.33 -8.75 3.17
CA ALA A 131 -11.26 -9.31 4.16
C ALA A 131 -10.65 -9.39 5.58
N THR A 132 -9.31 -9.47 5.67
CA THR A 132 -8.57 -9.53 6.93
C THR A 132 -8.38 -8.17 7.59
N ILE A 133 -8.63 -7.06 6.88
CA ILE A 133 -8.34 -5.70 7.36
C ILE A 133 -9.42 -5.26 8.35
N GLU A 134 -8.99 -4.82 9.54
CA GLU A 134 -9.84 -4.19 10.56
C GLU A 134 -9.96 -2.68 10.30
N ARG A 135 -8.83 -2.03 10.03
CA ARG A 135 -8.74 -0.61 9.65
C ARG A 135 -7.40 -0.32 8.98
N ILE A 136 -7.30 0.84 8.34
CA ILE A 136 -6.04 1.34 7.78
C ILE A 136 -5.76 2.71 8.41
N GLU A 137 -4.56 2.88 8.94
CA GLU A 137 -4.07 4.14 9.51
C GLU A 137 -3.05 4.76 8.55
N ILE A 138 -3.19 6.06 8.25
CA ILE A 138 -2.31 6.80 7.34
C ILE A 138 -1.75 8.01 8.09
N VAL A 139 -0.43 8.07 8.23
CA VAL A 139 0.30 9.20 8.82
C VAL A 139 1.13 9.84 7.71
N LYS A 140 0.89 11.12 7.42
CA LYS A 140 1.53 11.83 6.29
C LYS A 140 2.84 12.49 6.71
N GLY A 141 3.78 12.59 5.78
CA GLY A 141 5.14 13.08 5.98
C GLY A 141 6.03 12.13 6.78
N ALA A 142 7.29 12.52 6.99
CA ALA A 142 8.23 11.82 7.88
C ALA A 142 7.86 11.94 9.38
N SER A 143 6.57 11.99 9.68
CA SER A 143 5.99 12.32 10.98
C SER A 143 6.10 11.20 12.01
N SER A 144 6.81 10.10 11.73
CA SER A 144 7.09 9.05 12.71
C SER A 144 8.58 8.74 12.80
N SER A 145 9.18 8.99 13.97
CA SER A 145 10.57 8.61 14.29
C SER A 145 10.73 7.10 14.52
N LEU A 146 9.62 6.39 14.71
CA LEU A 146 9.59 5.00 15.19
C LEU A 146 9.76 3.97 14.08
N TYR A 147 9.21 4.25 12.90
CA TYR A 147 9.07 3.25 11.82
C TYR A 147 10.09 3.41 10.68
N GLY A 148 11.01 4.37 10.81
CA GLY A 148 12.07 4.62 9.82
C GLY A 148 12.00 6.02 9.23
N SER A 149 13.17 6.62 9.00
CA SER A 149 13.31 7.97 8.43
C SER A 149 13.15 8.01 6.91
N ASP A 150 13.05 6.85 6.25
CA ASP A 150 12.91 6.69 4.79
C ASP A 150 11.47 6.91 4.30
N ALA A 151 10.48 6.91 5.21
CA ALA A 151 9.06 7.20 4.97
C ALA A 151 8.78 8.70 4.73
N ILE A 152 9.51 9.34 3.81
CA ILE A 152 9.45 10.80 3.56
C ILE A 152 8.03 11.29 3.22
N ALA A 153 7.25 10.48 2.51
CA ALA A 153 5.88 10.81 2.12
C ALA A 153 4.87 10.48 3.21
N GLY A 154 5.12 9.41 3.99
CA GLY A 154 4.22 8.94 5.02
C GLY A 154 4.28 7.44 5.26
N VAL A 155 3.50 7.01 6.24
CA VAL A 155 3.35 5.63 6.69
C VAL A 155 1.89 5.21 6.51
N ILE A 156 1.66 4.05 5.89
CA ILE A 156 0.37 3.38 5.78
C ILE A 156 0.43 2.09 6.59
N ASN A 157 -0.31 2.00 7.68
CA ASN A 157 -0.34 0.83 8.55
C ASN A 157 -1.69 0.12 8.46
N ILE A 158 -1.65 -1.13 8.02
CA ILE A 158 -2.82 -1.99 7.84
C ILE A 158 -2.96 -2.81 9.12
N ILE A 159 -4.05 -2.57 9.85
CA ILE A 159 -4.34 -3.32 11.07
C ILE A 159 -5.27 -4.47 10.72
N THR A 160 -4.87 -5.70 11.03
CA THR A 160 -5.66 -6.90 10.73
C THR A 160 -6.58 -7.28 11.88
N LYS A 161 -7.73 -7.86 11.55
CA LYS A 161 -8.72 -8.37 12.52
C LYS A 161 -8.10 -9.42 13.44
N LYS A 162 -8.28 -9.26 14.75
CA LYS A 162 -7.97 -10.30 15.74
C LYS A 162 -9.19 -11.15 16.05
N ASN A 163 -9.03 -12.47 16.14
CA ASN A 163 -10.13 -13.35 16.52
C ASN A 163 -10.45 -13.19 18.02
N ARG A 164 -11.70 -12.87 18.34
CA ARG A 164 -12.18 -12.73 19.73
C ARG A 164 -13.08 -13.89 20.18
N ASP A 165 -13.50 -14.74 19.25
CA ASP A 165 -14.39 -15.88 19.48
C ASP A 165 -13.57 -17.16 19.81
N LYS A 166 -14.17 -18.15 20.50
CA LYS A 166 -13.48 -19.43 20.76
C LYS A 166 -13.05 -20.09 19.46
N VAL A 167 -13.99 -20.12 18.52
CA VAL A 167 -13.80 -20.56 17.15
C VAL A 167 -14.58 -19.60 16.27
N SER A 168 -13.97 -19.13 15.20
CA SER A 168 -14.65 -18.44 14.12
C SER A 168 -14.19 -18.99 12.78
N VAL A 169 -15.10 -19.04 11.82
CA VAL A 169 -14.81 -19.39 10.43
C VAL A 169 -15.56 -18.38 9.58
N SER A 170 -14.88 -17.71 8.66
CA SER A 170 -15.53 -16.83 7.71
C SER A 170 -15.07 -17.09 6.29
N ASN A 171 -16.03 -17.26 5.39
CA ASN A 171 -15.83 -17.22 3.95
C ASN A 171 -16.31 -15.86 3.43
N THR A 172 -15.50 -15.23 2.59
CA THR A 172 -15.96 -14.15 1.71
C THR A 172 -15.70 -14.59 0.28
N THR A 173 -16.75 -14.65 -0.52
CA THR A 173 -16.66 -14.89 -1.96
C THR A 173 -17.19 -13.67 -2.67
N ARG A 174 -16.46 -13.18 -3.67
CA ARG A 174 -16.86 -12.07 -4.53
C ARG A 174 -16.60 -12.45 -5.97
N VAL A 175 -17.59 -12.22 -6.83
CA VAL A 175 -17.53 -12.45 -8.28
C VAL A 175 -17.96 -11.19 -9.02
N GLY A 176 -17.38 -10.93 -10.19
CA GLY A 176 -17.74 -9.81 -11.05
C GLY A 176 -17.38 -10.03 -12.51
N ASN A 177 -17.59 -9.00 -13.34
CA ASN A 177 -17.19 -9.03 -14.74
C ASN A 177 -15.68 -9.28 -14.93
N TYR A 178 -15.29 -9.75 -16.13
CA TYR A 178 -13.90 -10.05 -16.49
C TYR A 178 -13.26 -11.14 -15.61
N ASP A 179 -14.04 -12.16 -15.28
CA ASP A 179 -13.65 -13.28 -14.41
C ASP A 179 -13.03 -12.80 -13.08
N ASP A 180 -13.45 -11.64 -12.57
CA ASP A 180 -12.99 -11.12 -11.28
C ASP A 180 -13.57 -12.02 -10.18
N LEU A 181 -12.69 -12.75 -9.50
CA LEU A 181 -13.01 -13.63 -8.39
C LEU A 181 -12.10 -13.29 -7.22
N LEU A 182 -12.68 -13.07 -6.04
CA LEU A 182 -11.97 -13.02 -4.77
C LEU A 182 -12.63 -14.00 -3.81
N GLN A 183 -11.89 -15.02 -3.39
CA GLN A 183 -12.30 -15.94 -2.33
C GLN A 183 -11.34 -15.80 -1.15
N SER A 184 -11.88 -15.70 0.05
CA SER A 184 -11.14 -15.54 1.29
C SER A 184 -11.75 -16.41 2.39
N GLU A 185 -10.96 -17.34 2.92
CA GLU A 185 -11.27 -18.13 4.10
C GLU A 185 -10.45 -17.62 5.29
N ILE A 186 -11.09 -17.38 6.42
CA ILE A 186 -10.42 -16.98 7.66
C ILE A 186 -10.91 -17.89 8.79
N ILE A 187 -9.99 -18.58 9.44
CA ILE A 187 -10.26 -19.46 10.57
C ILE A 187 -9.57 -18.87 11.79
N GLY A 188 -10.35 -18.59 12.83
CA GLY A 188 -9.87 -18.06 14.10
C GLY A 188 -10.10 -19.03 15.24
N PHE A 189 -9.10 -19.17 16.11
CA PHE A 189 -9.20 -19.88 17.39
C PHE A 189 -8.71 -18.99 18.53
N SER A 190 -9.40 -19.00 19.67
CA SER A 190 -8.99 -18.27 20.87
C SER A 190 -9.43 -18.95 22.16
N ASN A 191 -8.49 -19.27 23.05
CA ASN A 191 -8.79 -19.85 24.37
C ASN A 191 -8.31 -18.99 25.55
N GLY A 192 -8.09 -17.69 25.31
CA GLY A 192 -7.64 -16.72 26.31
C GLY A 192 -6.11 -16.66 26.48
N LYS A 193 -5.43 -17.82 26.49
CA LYS A 193 -3.96 -17.92 26.45
C LYS A 193 -3.43 -17.90 25.03
N LEU A 194 -4.07 -18.64 24.14
CA LEU A 194 -3.71 -18.77 22.74
C LEU A 194 -4.70 -18.03 21.84
N ASN A 195 -4.18 -17.32 20.85
CA ASN A 195 -4.90 -16.78 19.72
C ASN A 195 -4.23 -17.25 18.43
N SER A 196 -5.01 -17.78 17.50
CA SER A 196 -4.53 -18.22 16.19
C SER A 196 -5.51 -17.75 15.13
N THR A 197 -5.00 -17.14 14.08
CA THR A 197 -5.79 -16.76 12.89
C THR A 197 -5.06 -17.28 11.66
N THR A 198 -5.72 -18.14 10.90
CA THR A 198 -5.27 -18.62 9.60
C THR A 198 -6.13 -17.95 8.54
N SER A 199 -5.52 -17.36 7.50
CA SER A 199 -6.25 -16.83 6.36
C SER A 199 -5.70 -17.39 5.06
N ALA A 200 -6.57 -17.90 4.20
CA ALA A 200 -6.24 -18.30 2.83
C ALA A 200 -7.08 -17.47 1.87
N SER A 201 -6.49 -16.92 0.82
CA SER A 201 -7.23 -16.19 -0.21
C SER A 201 -6.71 -16.45 -1.60
N MET A 202 -7.65 -16.52 -2.54
CA MET A 202 -7.39 -16.57 -3.97
C MET A 202 -8.03 -15.36 -4.63
N LYS A 203 -7.27 -14.69 -5.50
CA LYS A 203 -7.79 -13.64 -6.38
C LYS A 203 -7.52 -14.01 -7.82
N HIS A 204 -8.49 -13.87 -8.70
CA HIS A 204 -8.36 -14.08 -10.13
C HIS A 204 -9.00 -12.93 -10.90
N THR A 205 -8.43 -12.60 -12.05
CA THR A 205 -9.08 -11.78 -13.07
C THR A 205 -8.65 -12.28 -14.45
N GLY A 206 -9.61 -12.37 -15.36
CA GLY A 206 -9.37 -12.64 -16.79
C GLY A 206 -8.62 -11.50 -17.47
N GLY A 207 -8.62 -10.30 -16.88
CA GLY A 207 -8.01 -9.09 -17.42
C GLY A 207 -8.77 -8.54 -18.63
N TRP A 208 -8.61 -7.25 -18.91
CA TRP A 208 -9.36 -6.54 -19.94
C TRP A 208 -8.50 -5.60 -20.76
N GLN A 209 -9.03 -5.22 -21.92
CA GLN A 209 -8.39 -4.32 -22.87
C GLN A 209 -9.34 -3.14 -23.14
N ASN A 210 -8.86 -1.93 -22.87
CA ASN A 210 -9.65 -0.71 -23.09
C ASN A 210 -9.50 -0.16 -24.52
N THR A 211 -8.42 -0.52 -25.21
CA THR A 211 -8.08 -0.02 -26.54
C THR A 211 -7.34 -1.09 -27.34
N THR A 212 -7.61 -1.14 -28.64
CA THR A 212 -6.89 -1.97 -29.62
C THR A 212 -5.68 -1.25 -30.21
N GLN A 213 -5.42 -0.02 -29.78
CA GLN A 213 -4.27 0.77 -30.22
C GLN A 213 -3.13 0.71 -29.21
N GLU A 214 -1.90 0.68 -29.69
CA GLU A 214 -0.68 0.68 -28.87
C GLU A 214 0.33 1.69 -29.39
N TRP A 215 0.97 2.41 -28.48
CA TRP A 215 2.10 3.27 -28.82
C TRP A 215 3.38 2.44 -28.79
N TYR A 216 4.01 2.23 -29.94
CA TYR A 216 5.19 1.39 -30.09
C TYR A 216 6.18 2.04 -31.07
N HIS A 217 7.45 2.18 -30.67
CA HIS A 217 8.51 2.83 -31.45
C HIS A 217 8.11 4.19 -32.07
N HIS A 218 7.54 5.08 -31.25
CA HIS A 218 7.10 6.42 -31.65
C HIS A 218 5.91 6.49 -32.62
N ASP A 219 5.31 5.35 -32.95
CA ASP A 219 4.15 5.27 -33.82
C ASP A 219 2.93 4.68 -33.12
N LEU A 220 1.76 5.07 -33.63
CA LEU A 220 0.49 4.49 -33.22
C LEU A 220 0.24 3.22 -34.04
N GLN A 221 0.17 2.07 -33.37
CA GLN A 221 -0.07 0.78 -33.97
C GLN A 221 -1.50 0.29 -33.70
N GLU A 222 -2.12 -0.31 -34.70
CA GLU A 222 -3.46 -0.93 -34.62
C GLU A 222 -3.39 -2.44 -34.37
N GLY A 223 -4.46 -3.02 -33.81
CA GLY A 223 -4.51 -4.47 -33.58
C GLY A 223 -3.62 -4.94 -32.42
N SER A 224 -3.39 -4.07 -31.44
CA SER A 224 -2.74 -4.44 -30.19
C SER A 224 -3.48 -5.57 -29.48
N VAL A 225 -2.72 -6.52 -28.96
CA VAL A 225 -3.21 -7.57 -28.05
C VAL A 225 -2.96 -7.22 -26.58
N SER A 226 -2.34 -6.07 -26.31
CA SER A 226 -1.96 -5.65 -24.97
C SER A 226 -3.19 -5.37 -24.11
N LYS A 227 -3.28 -6.07 -22.97
CA LYS A 227 -4.31 -5.83 -21.98
C LYS A 227 -3.97 -4.60 -21.13
N THR A 228 -4.97 -3.77 -20.86
CA THR A 228 -4.86 -2.66 -19.89
C THR A 228 -4.62 -3.19 -18.48
N VAL A 229 -5.27 -4.31 -18.15
CA VAL A 229 -4.97 -5.11 -16.96
C VAL A 229 -4.77 -6.55 -17.41
N SER A 230 -3.56 -7.07 -17.20
CA SER A 230 -3.20 -8.43 -17.56
C SER A 230 -3.99 -9.47 -16.75
N ARG A 231 -4.23 -10.64 -17.37
CA ARG A 231 -4.85 -11.77 -16.66
C ARG A 231 -3.93 -12.16 -15.51
N SER A 232 -4.46 -12.30 -14.31
CA SER A 232 -3.65 -12.68 -13.16
C SER A 232 -4.40 -13.59 -12.18
N THR A 233 -3.63 -14.42 -11.50
CA THR A 233 -4.12 -15.27 -10.40
C THR A 233 -3.15 -15.16 -9.25
N ASN A 234 -3.67 -14.93 -8.06
CA ASN A 234 -2.90 -14.72 -6.85
C ASN A 234 -3.41 -15.68 -5.78
N PHE A 235 -2.48 -16.22 -4.99
CA PHE A 235 -2.79 -17.01 -3.80
C PHE A 235 -2.01 -16.46 -2.62
N THR A 236 -2.68 -16.23 -1.51
CA THR A 236 -2.07 -15.84 -0.24
C THR A 236 -2.50 -16.81 0.85
N LEU A 237 -1.55 -17.31 1.63
CA LEU A 237 -1.79 -18.03 2.88
C LEU A 237 -1.03 -17.31 3.99
N SER A 238 -1.72 -16.97 5.06
CA SER A 238 -1.14 -16.29 6.22
C SER A 238 -1.57 -16.97 7.51
N GLN A 239 -0.68 -16.97 8.49
CA GLN A 239 -0.88 -17.52 9.83
C GLN A 239 -0.37 -16.49 10.84
N ASN A 240 -1.22 -16.11 11.79
CA ASN A 240 -0.85 -15.28 12.93
C ASN A 240 -1.13 -16.05 14.22
N PHE A 241 -0.13 -16.14 15.08
CA PHE A 241 -0.18 -16.86 16.34
C PHE A 241 0.24 -15.91 17.46
N THR A 242 -0.50 -15.91 18.57
CA THR A 242 -0.14 -15.18 19.78
C THR A 242 -0.38 -16.05 21.00
N TYR A 243 0.65 -16.23 21.82
CA TYR A 243 0.61 -17.05 23.02
C TYR A 243 0.99 -16.22 24.25
N LYS A 244 0.07 -16.10 25.19
CA LYS A 244 0.32 -15.52 26.51
C LYS A 244 0.96 -16.59 27.40
N ALA A 245 2.29 -16.61 27.44
CA ALA A 245 3.06 -17.51 28.28
C ALA A 245 2.84 -17.20 29.78
N SER A 246 2.61 -15.93 30.12
CA SER A 246 2.19 -15.47 31.45
C SER A 246 1.39 -14.18 31.36
N ASP A 247 0.94 -13.64 32.50
CA ASP A 247 0.30 -12.31 32.56
C ASP A 247 1.22 -11.15 32.18
N ARG A 248 2.53 -11.41 32.07
CA ARG A 248 3.55 -10.43 31.71
C ARG A 248 4.20 -10.72 30.37
N LEU A 249 4.26 -11.97 29.93
CA LEU A 249 4.94 -12.38 28.71
C LEU A 249 3.95 -12.87 27.65
N SER A 250 3.98 -12.21 26.49
CA SER A 250 3.28 -12.64 25.28
C SER A 250 4.29 -12.87 24.16
N LEU A 251 4.13 -13.98 23.45
CA LEU A 251 4.91 -14.35 22.28
C LEU A 251 4.01 -14.30 21.04
N SER A 252 4.56 -13.91 19.90
CA SER A 252 3.87 -13.94 18.62
C SER A 252 4.73 -14.59 17.54
N ALA A 253 4.07 -15.26 16.61
CA ALA A 253 4.68 -15.82 15.42
C ALA A 253 3.77 -15.58 14.23
N ASP A 254 4.31 -15.03 13.16
CA ASP A 254 3.60 -14.72 11.92
C ASP A 254 4.31 -15.40 10.75
N ALA A 255 3.54 -15.96 9.84
CA ALA A 255 4.03 -16.51 8.58
C ALA A 255 3.08 -16.12 7.44
N SER A 256 3.64 -15.75 6.29
CA SER A 256 2.88 -15.49 5.07
C SER A 256 3.57 -16.14 3.87
N TYR A 257 2.75 -16.64 2.95
CA TYR A 257 3.17 -17.17 1.67
C TYR A 257 2.29 -16.59 0.59
N TYR A 258 2.90 -16.06 -0.47
CA TYR A 258 2.19 -15.45 -1.56
C TYR A 258 2.77 -15.86 -2.91
N GLN A 259 1.89 -16.13 -3.86
CA GLN A 259 2.23 -16.36 -5.25
C GLN A 259 1.31 -15.56 -6.15
N LYS A 260 1.85 -15.11 -7.28
CA LYS A 260 1.09 -14.46 -8.33
C LYS A 260 1.63 -14.82 -9.70
N TRP A 261 0.72 -15.18 -10.58
CA TRP A 261 0.97 -15.39 -12.01
C TRP A 261 0.32 -14.25 -12.77
N ILE A 262 1.07 -13.65 -13.70
CA ILE A 262 0.55 -12.64 -14.62
C ILE A 262 0.82 -13.13 -16.03
N PHE A 263 -0.26 -13.40 -16.75
CA PHE A 263 -0.19 -13.86 -18.12
C PHE A 263 -0.09 -12.69 -19.09
N ARG A 264 0.86 -12.78 -20.02
CA ARG A 264 1.15 -11.74 -21.01
C ARG A 264 0.82 -12.27 -22.41
N PRO A 265 -0.09 -11.61 -23.14
CA PRO A 265 -0.38 -11.99 -24.52
C PRO A 265 0.81 -11.67 -25.43
N VAL A 266 1.01 -12.53 -26.43
CA VAL A 266 1.98 -12.35 -27.52
C VAL A 266 1.22 -11.91 -28.76
N GLY A 267 1.73 -10.90 -29.46
CA GLY A 267 1.14 -10.40 -30.69
C GLY A 267 2.10 -9.54 -31.51
N PRO A 268 1.61 -8.94 -32.61
CA PRO A 268 2.46 -8.28 -33.61
C PRO A 268 3.39 -7.20 -33.04
N TRP A 269 2.89 -6.42 -32.07
CA TRP A 269 3.61 -5.30 -31.45
C TRP A 269 4.17 -5.63 -30.06
N LYS A 270 3.98 -6.87 -29.60
CA LYS A 270 4.36 -7.31 -28.26
C LYS A 270 4.90 -8.72 -28.30
N TYR A 271 6.23 -8.80 -28.38
CA TYR A 271 6.98 -10.04 -28.45
C TYR A 271 7.66 -10.34 -27.10
N TYR A 272 6.87 -10.65 -26.07
CA TYR A 272 7.41 -11.19 -24.82
C TYR A 272 7.03 -12.65 -24.71
N LEU A 273 8.01 -13.54 -24.83
CA LEU A 273 7.79 -14.97 -24.80
C LEU A 273 7.80 -15.54 -23.37
N TYR A 274 7.40 -14.71 -22.39
CA TYR A 274 7.36 -15.07 -20.98
C TYR A 274 6.25 -14.35 -20.23
N ASP A 275 5.72 -15.04 -19.23
CA ASP A 275 4.81 -14.54 -18.21
C ASP A 275 5.59 -14.08 -16.97
N TYR A 276 4.93 -13.33 -16.08
CA TYR A 276 5.52 -13.00 -14.77
C TYR A 276 5.04 -13.97 -13.70
N PHE A 277 5.99 -14.41 -12.88
CA PHE A 277 5.70 -15.18 -11.68
C PHE A 277 6.38 -14.57 -10.46
N TYR A 278 5.61 -14.40 -9.39
CA TYR A 278 6.07 -13.86 -8.12
C TYR A 278 5.89 -14.90 -7.02
N ARG A 279 6.85 -14.93 -6.10
CA ARG A 279 6.78 -15.75 -4.89
C ARG A 279 7.36 -14.98 -3.71
N ASN A 280 6.53 -14.68 -2.72
CA ASN A 280 6.92 -14.04 -1.48
C ASN A 280 6.74 -14.97 -0.28
N GLN A 281 7.63 -14.84 0.69
CA GLN A 281 7.65 -15.54 1.97
C GLN A 281 8.01 -14.53 3.06
N ASP A 282 7.16 -14.39 4.07
CA ASP A 282 7.43 -13.56 5.23
C ASP A 282 7.29 -14.37 6.51
N TYR A 283 8.23 -14.19 7.42
CA TYR A 283 8.18 -14.76 8.77
C TYR A 283 8.51 -13.69 9.79
N ALA A 284 7.82 -13.69 10.92
CA ALA A 284 8.16 -12.81 12.03
C ALA A 284 7.94 -13.50 13.37
N LEU A 285 8.84 -13.25 14.32
CA LEU A 285 8.71 -13.64 15.71
C LEU A 285 8.69 -12.36 16.55
N GLY A 286 7.83 -12.33 17.55
CA GLY A 286 7.68 -11.19 18.44
C GLY A 286 7.59 -11.63 19.89
N LEU A 287 8.10 -10.80 20.77
CA LEU A 287 8.00 -10.92 22.22
C LEU A 287 7.52 -9.60 22.78
N LYS A 288 6.58 -9.64 23.73
CA LYS A 288 6.15 -8.49 24.52
C LYS A 288 6.18 -8.86 25.99
N TYR A 289 6.97 -8.12 26.77
CA TYR A 289 7.12 -8.28 28.21
C TYR A 289 6.64 -7.03 28.95
N ARG A 290 5.67 -7.19 29.85
CA ARG A 290 5.07 -6.13 30.65
C ARG A 290 5.81 -5.96 31.98
N LEU A 291 6.15 -4.73 32.33
CA LEU A 291 6.86 -4.38 33.56
C LEU A 291 5.92 -4.35 34.78
N ASN A 292 6.50 -4.15 35.98
CA ASN A 292 5.80 -4.24 37.26
C ASN A 292 4.67 -3.21 37.41
N ASP A 293 4.81 -2.03 36.82
CA ASP A 293 3.83 -0.94 36.80
C ASP A 293 2.60 -1.24 35.93
N LYS A 294 2.57 -2.39 35.24
CA LYS A 294 1.51 -2.90 34.37
C LYS A 294 1.18 -2.03 33.14
N ARG A 295 1.73 -0.82 33.03
CA ARG A 295 1.59 0.07 31.86
C ARG A 295 2.80 -0.04 30.94
N SER A 296 4.01 -0.02 31.50
CA SER A 296 5.25 -0.09 30.73
C SER A 296 5.52 -1.49 30.18
N TYR A 297 6.15 -1.56 29.01
CA TYR A 297 6.46 -2.83 28.36
C TYR A 297 7.68 -2.74 27.45
N LEU A 298 8.32 -3.89 27.25
CA LEU A 298 9.40 -4.11 26.29
C LEU A 298 8.87 -5.00 25.15
N THR A 299 9.29 -4.73 23.92
CA THR A 299 9.09 -5.62 22.78
C THR A 299 10.41 -5.94 22.09
N ALA A 300 10.48 -7.15 21.55
CA ALA A 300 11.55 -7.57 20.66
C ALA A 300 10.94 -8.32 19.49
N ASP A 301 11.23 -7.87 18.28
CA ASP A 301 10.69 -8.42 17.04
C ASP A 301 11.83 -8.73 16.08
N ALA A 302 11.76 -9.90 15.45
CA ALA A 302 12.66 -10.32 14.38
C ALA A 302 11.82 -10.78 13.19
N SER A 303 12.04 -10.19 12.02
CA SER A 303 11.36 -10.59 10.79
C SER A 303 12.33 -10.85 9.65
N PHE A 304 11.93 -11.79 8.80
CA PHE A 304 12.60 -12.14 7.56
C PHE A 304 11.58 -12.15 6.43
N GLY A 305 11.89 -11.46 5.34
CA GLY A 305 11.12 -11.51 4.11
C GLY A 305 11.97 -11.91 2.94
N GLN A 306 11.40 -12.68 2.02
CA GLN A 306 12.01 -12.99 0.73
C GLN A 306 11.03 -12.81 -0.42
N TYR A 307 11.29 -11.83 -1.26
CA TYR A 307 10.54 -11.56 -2.47
C TYR A 307 11.31 -12.04 -3.70
N ASN A 308 10.69 -12.93 -4.48
CA ASN A 308 11.26 -13.44 -5.72
C ASN A 308 10.37 -13.10 -6.92
N TYR A 309 11.03 -12.71 -8.00
CA TYR A 309 10.45 -12.37 -9.28
C TYR A 309 11.10 -13.20 -10.39
N TYR A 310 10.26 -13.84 -11.21
CA TYR A 310 10.65 -14.77 -12.27
C TYR A 310 10.00 -14.42 -13.61
N PHE A 311 10.69 -14.79 -14.68
CA PHE A 311 10.09 -15.01 -15.98
C PHE A 311 9.74 -16.48 -16.14
N ASP A 312 8.48 -16.74 -16.52
CA ASP A 312 8.00 -18.07 -16.89
C ASP A 312 7.87 -18.11 -18.41
N TYR A 313 8.81 -18.76 -19.09
CA TYR A 313 8.87 -18.77 -20.54
C TYR A 313 7.73 -19.60 -21.15
N THR A 314 7.04 -19.00 -22.11
CA THR A 314 5.94 -19.61 -22.88
C THR A 314 6.36 -19.89 -24.33
N GLY A 315 7.44 -19.25 -24.79
CA GLY A 315 8.08 -19.47 -26.09
C GLY A 315 9.59 -19.62 -25.94
N GLN A 316 10.26 -20.04 -27.01
CA GLN A 316 11.72 -20.08 -27.05
C GLN A 316 12.27 -18.66 -27.27
N GLU A 317 13.07 -18.16 -26.33
CA GLU A 317 13.73 -16.85 -26.44
C GLU A 317 15.25 -17.03 -26.47
N VAL A 318 15.89 -16.48 -27.51
CA VAL A 318 17.35 -16.32 -27.54
C VAL A 318 17.66 -14.98 -26.90
N THR A 319 18.27 -15.00 -25.72
CA THR A 319 18.54 -13.78 -24.97
C THR A 319 19.81 -13.08 -25.46
N ASN A 320 20.02 -11.84 -24.99
CA ASN A 320 21.26 -11.10 -25.20
C ASN A 320 22.35 -11.46 -24.16
N PHE A 321 22.10 -12.44 -23.30
CA PHE A 321 23.05 -12.88 -22.29
C PHE A 321 23.85 -14.08 -22.79
N PHE A 322 25.08 -14.20 -22.30
CA PHE A 322 26.00 -15.28 -22.65
C PHE A 322 26.39 -16.07 -21.41
N HIS A 323 26.56 -17.37 -21.58
CA HIS A 323 27.21 -18.23 -20.60
C HIS A 323 28.72 -17.94 -20.55
N PRO A 324 29.43 -18.32 -19.48
CA PRO A 324 30.87 -18.12 -19.37
C PRO A 324 31.69 -18.79 -20.50
N ASP A 325 31.12 -19.80 -21.17
CA ASP A 325 31.71 -20.48 -22.31
C ASP A 325 31.48 -19.76 -23.65
N GLY A 326 30.85 -18.58 -23.63
CA GLY A 326 30.58 -17.76 -24.81
C GLY A 326 29.33 -18.17 -25.60
N THR A 327 28.57 -19.18 -25.15
CA THR A 327 27.30 -19.55 -25.79
C THR A 327 26.17 -18.61 -25.37
N ARG A 328 25.20 -18.33 -26.26
CA ARG A 328 24.03 -17.52 -25.91
C ARG A 328 23.11 -18.29 -24.97
N VAL A 329 22.59 -17.59 -23.95
CA VAL A 329 21.56 -18.13 -23.07
C VAL A 329 20.25 -18.20 -23.86
N VAL A 330 19.74 -19.43 -24.03
CA VAL A 330 18.45 -19.72 -24.66
C VAL A 330 17.49 -20.26 -23.62
N ASN A 331 16.31 -19.65 -23.52
CA ASN A 331 15.24 -20.14 -22.65
C ASN A 331 14.17 -20.82 -23.49
N TYR A 332 13.57 -21.86 -22.95
CA TYR A 332 12.56 -22.69 -23.60
C TYR A 332 11.21 -22.61 -22.89
N PRO A 333 10.10 -22.96 -23.58
CA PRO A 333 8.80 -23.05 -22.95
C PRO A 333 8.82 -23.96 -21.70
N GLY A 334 8.36 -23.44 -20.57
CA GLY A 334 8.39 -24.12 -19.26
C GLY A 334 9.55 -23.72 -18.36
N ASP A 335 10.57 -23.03 -18.88
CA ASP A 335 11.67 -22.51 -18.06
C ASP A 335 11.19 -21.41 -17.13
N ARG A 336 11.59 -21.50 -15.86
CA ARG A 336 11.37 -20.46 -14.84
C ARG A 336 12.69 -19.84 -14.45
N VAL A 337 12.94 -18.62 -14.92
CA VAL A 337 14.21 -17.92 -14.75
C VAL A 337 14.09 -16.82 -13.71
N LEU A 338 14.93 -16.86 -12.68
CA LEU A 338 14.98 -15.84 -11.64
C LEU A 338 15.48 -14.51 -12.21
N GLN A 339 14.64 -13.48 -12.16
CA GLN A 339 15.02 -12.12 -12.53
C GLN A 339 15.58 -11.36 -11.33
N THR A 340 14.89 -11.43 -10.19
CA THR A 340 15.33 -10.75 -8.98
C THR A 340 14.87 -11.52 -7.73
N MET A 341 15.79 -11.70 -6.78
CA MET A 341 15.53 -12.21 -5.44
C MET A 341 15.97 -11.17 -4.44
N GLN A 342 15.13 -10.92 -3.45
CA GLN A 342 15.34 -9.88 -2.46
C GLN A 342 15.10 -10.48 -1.08
N ARG A 343 15.98 -10.18 -0.15
CA ARG A 343 15.89 -10.64 1.23
C ARG A 343 16.07 -9.46 2.17
N ARG A 344 15.23 -9.41 3.19
CA ARG A 344 15.34 -8.43 4.27
C ARG A 344 15.28 -9.16 5.60
N TRP A 345 16.27 -8.90 6.45
CA TRP A 345 16.21 -9.18 7.87
C TRP A 345 15.96 -7.86 8.60
N LEU A 346 14.98 -7.82 9.49
CA LEU A 346 14.70 -6.67 10.34
C LEU A 346 14.57 -7.14 11.78
N ASN A 347 15.42 -6.62 12.65
CA ASN A 347 15.41 -6.92 14.08
C ASN A 347 15.22 -5.60 14.83
N HIS A 348 14.33 -5.60 15.81
CA HIS A 348 13.97 -4.38 16.52
C HIS A 348 13.71 -4.70 17.99
N VAL A 349 14.26 -3.88 18.88
CA VAL A 349 13.95 -3.92 20.31
C VAL A 349 13.45 -2.54 20.75
N LYS A 350 12.31 -2.50 21.43
CA LYS A 350 11.65 -1.27 21.90
C LYS A 350 11.25 -1.38 23.36
N GLY A 351 11.39 -0.30 24.11
CA GLY A 351 10.73 -0.08 25.39
C GLY A 351 9.72 1.07 25.30
N VAL A 352 8.59 0.92 25.98
CA VAL A 352 7.62 1.98 26.24
C VAL A 352 7.47 2.10 27.76
N PHE A 353 7.77 3.29 28.27
CA PHE A 353 7.83 3.59 29.70
C PHE A 353 6.85 4.71 30.04
N TYR A 354 5.92 4.44 30.95
CA TYR A 354 4.98 5.43 31.47
C TYR A 354 5.60 6.09 32.70
N LEU A 355 6.18 7.27 32.52
CA LEU A 355 6.93 8.01 33.54
C LEU A 355 6.00 9.03 34.22
N GLY A 356 5.39 8.63 35.33
CA GLY A 356 4.32 9.39 35.96
C GLY A 356 3.04 9.40 35.11
N ASP A 357 2.30 10.51 35.14
CA ASP A 357 1.04 10.65 34.38
C ASP A 357 1.18 11.52 33.13
N ASN A 358 2.30 12.24 33.00
CA ASN A 358 2.49 13.22 31.93
C ASN A 358 3.43 12.76 30.82
N HIS A 359 4.26 11.73 31.03
CA HIS A 359 5.27 11.31 30.07
C HIS A 359 5.11 9.84 29.66
N ILE A 360 5.16 9.59 28.35
CA ILE A 360 5.27 8.25 27.77
C ILE A 360 6.53 8.23 26.89
N LEU A 361 7.59 7.62 27.42
CA LEU A 361 8.87 7.50 26.73
C LEU A 361 8.93 6.20 25.94
N SER A 362 9.03 6.29 24.62
CA SER A 362 9.34 5.18 23.72
C SER A 362 10.80 5.26 23.29
N ALA A 363 11.59 4.20 23.46
CA ALA A 363 12.97 4.14 22.98
C ALA A 363 13.28 2.77 22.39
N GLY A 364 14.14 2.72 21.37
CA GLY A 364 14.46 1.45 20.73
C GLY A 364 15.67 1.48 19.81
N ILE A 365 16.05 0.28 19.37
CA ILE A 365 17.11 0.02 18.41
C ILE A 365 16.59 -0.88 17.29
N GLU A 366 17.18 -0.73 16.10
CA GLU A 366 16.79 -1.45 14.91
C GLU A 366 18.04 -1.84 14.10
N HIS A 367 18.03 -3.05 13.57
CA HIS A 367 19.00 -3.56 12.62
C HIS A 367 18.28 -4.10 11.39
N GLN A 368 18.58 -3.51 10.24
CA GLN A 368 18.09 -3.93 8.93
C GLN A 368 19.25 -4.43 8.08
N HIS A 369 19.10 -5.59 7.46
CA HIS A 369 20.03 -6.12 6.47
C HIS A 369 19.28 -6.46 5.18
N ASP A 370 19.62 -5.76 4.10
CA ASP A 370 19.03 -5.90 2.78
C ASP A 370 19.99 -6.59 1.84
N TYR A 371 19.49 -7.59 1.12
CA TYR A 371 20.24 -8.35 0.14
C TYR A 371 19.43 -8.43 -1.16
N LEU A 372 20.08 -8.10 -2.28
CA LEU A 372 19.52 -8.14 -3.61
C LEU A 372 20.36 -9.10 -4.47
N LYS A 373 19.72 -10.06 -5.12
CA LYS A 373 20.31 -10.89 -6.18
C LYS A 373 19.54 -10.63 -7.46
N SER A 374 20.22 -10.18 -8.50
CA SER A 374 19.64 -9.92 -9.81
C SER A 374 20.67 -10.30 -10.89
N PRO A 375 20.69 -11.58 -11.32
CA PRO A 375 21.77 -12.12 -12.16
C PRO A 375 22.01 -11.37 -13.47
N TYR A 376 20.97 -10.76 -14.03
CA TYR A 376 20.98 -10.12 -15.35
C TYR A 376 20.95 -8.58 -15.30
N ARG A 377 20.84 -7.98 -14.11
CA ARG A 377 20.67 -6.51 -13.96
C ARG A 377 21.63 -5.86 -12.97
N LEU A 378 22.52 -6.65 -12.39
CA LEU A 378 23.59 -6.18 -11.51
C LEU A 378 24.89 -6.74 -12.06
N GLU A 379 25.93 -5.92 -12.12
CA GLU A 379 27.23 -6.32 -12.67
C GLU A 379 27.83 -7.54 -11.95
N GLN A 380 27.76 -7.58 -10.62
CA GLN A 380 28.19 -8.73 -9.81
C GLN A 380 27.05 -9.74 -9.53
N GLY A 381 25.87 -9.53 -10.10
CA GLY A 381 24.66 -10.35 -9.89
C GLY A 381 24.06 -10.27 -8.49
N LYS A 382 24.71 -9.63 -7.51
CA LYS A 382 24.25 -9.48 -6.11
C LYS A 382 24.82 -8.23 -5.44
N ALA A 383 24.10 -7.72 -4.44
CA ALA A 383 24.54 -6.62 -3.57
C ALA A 383 23.88 -6.73 -2.19
N SER A 384 24.50 -6.15 -1.15
CA SER A 384 23.93 -6.15 0.21
C SER A 384 24.34 -4.93 1.03
N VAL A 385 23.45 -4.50 1.91
CA VAL A 385 23.68 -3.35 2.79
C VAL A 385 23.04 -3.58 4.16
N TYR A 386 23.62 -2.99 5.20
CA TYR A 386 23.00 -2.97 6.52
C TYR A 386 22.80 -1.54 7.01
N THR A 387 21.77 -1.37 7.84
CA THR A 387 21.45 -0.13 8.54
C THR A 387 21.23 -0.45 10.00
N LEU A 388 21.86 0.33 10.86
CA LEU A 388 21.62 0.33 12.31
C LEU A 388 20.95 1.64 12.68
N ALA A 389 19.94 1.60 13.53
CA ALA A 389 19.29 2.79 14.02
C ALA A 389 19.00 2.70 15.51
N SER A 390 19.06 3.85 16.18
CA SER A 390 18.52 4.04 17.53
C SER A 390 17.57 5.22 17.50
N TYR A 391 16.54 5.19 18.35
CA TYR A 391 15.55 6.25 18.39
C TYR A 391 14.98 6.40 19.80
N ALA A 392 14.50 7.59 20.10
CA ALA A 392 13.69 7.87 21.28
C ALA A 392 12.59 8.87 20.92
N GLN A 393 11.45 8.75 21.58
CA GLN A 393 10.32 9.64 21.46
C GLN A 393 9.63 9.76 22.82
N ASP A 394 9.45 10.99 23.30
CA ASP A 394 8.67 11.28 24.49
C ASP A 394 7.35 11.94 24.11
N GLU A 395 6.26 11.43 24.67
CA GLU A 395 4.94 12.04 24.60
C GLU A 395 4.66 12.75 25.92
N TRP A 396 4.65 14.07 25.87
CA TRP A 396 4.54 14.94 27.03
C TRP A 396 3.18 15.65 27.04
N SER A 397 2.34 15.26 27.99
CA SER A 397 1.11 15.96 28.34
C SER A 397 1.43 17.13 29.27
N ILE A 398 1.80 18.28 28.69
CA ILE A 398 2.14 19.50 29.44
C ILE A 398 0.92 19.98 30.24
N THR A 399 -0.25 19.95 29.59
CA THR A 399 -1.55 20.20 30.24
C THR A 399 -2.59 19.26 29.63
N ASN A 400 -3.80 19.23 30.20
CA ASN A 400 -4.93 18.49 29.61
C ASN A 400 -5.35 18.99 28.22
N ARG A 401 -4.85 20.16 27.78
CA ARG A 401 -5.14 20.76 26.49
C ARG A 401 -3.94 20.78 25.55
N LEU A 402 -2.72 20.61 26.04
CA LEU A 402 -1.49 20.73 25.26
C LEU A 402 -0.65 19.46 25.40
N ASN A 403 -0.52 18.73 24.30
CA ASN A 403 0.36 17.57 24.19
C ASN A 403 1.49 17.88 23.22
N LEU A 404 2.72 17.50 23.60
CA LEU A 404 3.91 17.62 22.78
C LEU A 404 4.48 16.22 22.56
N THR A 405 4.94 15.94 21.35
CA THR A 405 5.69 14.73 21.02
C THR A 405 7.04 15.14 20.48
N LEU A 406 8.09 14.82 21.23
CA LEU A 406 9.47 15.09 20.87
C LEU A 406 10.13 13.77 20.52
N GLY A 407 10.78 13.68 19.36
CA GLY A 407 11.46 12.47 18.95
C GLY A 407 12.72 12.73 18.16
N TYR A 408 13.64 11.78 18.22
CA TYR A 408 14.80 11.75 17.37
C TYR A 408 15.14 10.32 16.97
N ARG A 409 15.81 10.19 15.84
CA ARG A 409 16.39 8.93 15.38
C ARG A 409 17.80 9.18 14.86
N PHE A 410 18.71 8.30 15.22
CA PHE A 410 20.07 8.25 14.74
C PHE A 410 20.24 7.00 13.89
N VAL A 411 20.76 7.16 12.68
CA VAL A 411 20.92 6.09 11.70
C VAL A 411 22.39 6.01 11.32
N HIS A 412 22.96 4.81 11.33
CA HIS A 412 24.22 4.48 10.69
C HIS A 412 23.95 3.51 9.54
N HIS A 413 24.17 4.01 8.32
CA HIS A 413 24.05 3.23 7.09
C HIS A 413 25.44 2.87 6.57
N LYS A 414 25.68 1.60 6.23
CA LYS A 414 27.00 1.09 5.82
C LYS A 414 27.69 1.99 4.77
N GLU A 415 26.98 2.34 3.70
CA GLU A 415 27.54 3.11 2.57
C GLU A 415 27.46 4.64 2.75
N PHE A 416 26.62 5.14 3.65
CA PHE A 416 26.28 6.59 3.70
C PHE A 416 26.51 7.24 5.06
N GLY A 417 27.13 6.50 5.98
CA GLY A 417 27.52 7.00 7.29
C GLY A 417 26.34 7.32 8.19
N GLN A 418 26.50 8.34 9.02
CA GLN A 418 25.59 8.64 10.12
C GLN A 418 24.64 9.80 9.81
N LYS A 419 23.41 9.71 10.29
CA LYS A 419 22.38 10.74 10.15
C LYS A 419 21.52 10.87 11.40
N PHE A 420 21.19 12.12 11.72
CA PHE A 420 20.29 12.49 12.80
C PHE A 420 19.01 13.07 12.22
N THR A 421 17.85 12.56 12.65
CA THR A 421 16.54 12.96 12.17
C THR A 421 15.64 13.36 13.34
N PRO A 422 15.48 14.67 13.64
CA PRO A 422 14.57 15.14 14.68
C PRO A 422 13.11 15.21 14.21
N LYS A 423 12.20 15.16 15.19
CA LYS A 423 10.75 15.31 15.04
C LYS A 423 10.18 16.08 16.23
N ILE A 424 9.25 16.98 15.94
CA ILE A 424 8.41 17.66 16.93
C ILE A 424 6.97 17.68 16.43
N SER A 425 6.02 17.33 17.29
CA SER A 425 4.60 17.44 17.01
C SER A 425 3.89 18.02 18.23
N ALA A 426 2.94 18.92 18.00
CA ALA A 426 2.15 19.54 19.06
C ALA A 426 0.66 19.41 18.73
N LYS A 427 -0.14 19.14 19.76
CA LYS A 427 -1.60 19.16 19.72
C LYS A 427 -2.10 20.13 20.78
N TYR A 428 -3.00 21.03 20.39
CA TYR A 428 -3.74 21.89 21.31
C TYR A 428 -5.26 21.70 21.16
N SER A 429 -5.93 21.34 22.25
CA SER A 429 -7.38 21.14 22.32
C SER A 429 -8.09 22.38 22.87
N LEU A 430 -9.05 22.91 22.11
CA LEU A 430 -9.84 24.09 22.43
C LEU A 430 -11.33 23.82 22.18
N GLY A 431 -12.03 23.30 23.20
CA GLY A 431 -13.43 22.89 23.06
C GLY A 431 -13.58 21.79 22.01
N ASP A 432 -14.41 22.01 21.01
CA ASP A 432 -14.64 21.09 19.87
C ASP A 432 -13.54 21.17 18.79
N PHE A 433 -12.54 22.04 18.96
CA PHE A 433 -11.43 22.20 18.03
C PHE A 433 -10.16 21.52 18.53
N ASN A 434 -9.44 20.86 17.62
CA ASN A 434 -8.08 20.38 17.84
C ASN A 434 -7.16 21.01 16.78
N LEU A 435 -6.14 21.73 17.25
CA LEU A 435 -5.08 22.28 16.44
C LEU A 435 -3.86 21.35 16.52
N ARG A 436 -3.23 21.06 15.39
CA ARG A 436 -1.99 20.27 15.37
C ARG A 436 -0.96 20.91 14.48
N ALA A 437 0.30 20.82 14.88
CA ALA A 437 1.44 21.22 14.08
C ALA A 437 2.53 20.16 14.19
N THR A 438 3.21 19.85 13.09
CA THR A 438 4.30 18.86 13.06
C THR A 438 5.43 19.34 12.19
N TYR A 439 6.65 19.17 12.67
CA TYR A 439 7.88 19.29 11.88
C TYR A 439 8.68 17.98 11.99
N SER A 440 9.23 17.54 10.87
CA SER A 440 10.07 16.33 10.83
C SER A 440 11.15 16.44 9.76
N TYR A 441 12.32 15.88 10.09
CA TYR A 441 13.40 15.67 9.16
C TYR A 441 13.44 14.20 8.71
N GLY A 442 13.44 13.96 7.41
CA GLY A 442 13.51 12.61 6.81
C GLY A 442 14.86 12.33 6.16
N PHE A 443 15.22 11.05 6.10
CA PHE A 443 16.44 10.55 5.48
C PHE A 443 16.18 9.25 4.74
N LYS A 444 16.57 9.19 3.47
CA LYS A 444 16.48 7.98 2.67
C LYS A 444 17.80 7.72 1.96
N ALA A 445 18.39 6.55 2.21
CA ALA A 445 19.56 6.08 1.49
C ALA A 445 19.18 5.61 0.07
N PRO A 446 20.07 5.76 -0.92
CA PRO A 446 19.96 5.08 -2.21
C PRO A 446 19.74 3.57 -2.03
N THR A 447 18.86 3.02 -2.85
CA THR A 447 18.59 1.59 -2.92
C THR A 447 19.72 0.86 -3.64
N LEU A 448 19.84 -0.46 -3.40
CA LEU A 448 20.82 -1.30 -4.11
C LEU A 448 20.63 -1.26 -5.65
N LYS A 449 19.41 -1.02 -6.13
CA LYS A 449 19.12 -0.83 -7.56
C LYS A 449 19.64 0.52 -8.06
N GLU A 450 19.37 1.61 -7.33
CA GLU A 450 19.86 2.95 -7.71
C GLU A 450 21.39 3.01 -7.77
N LEU A 451 22.09 2.22 -6.94
CA LEU A 451 23.56 2.18 -6.91
C LEU A 451 24.18 1.28 -7.99
N TYR A 452 23.68 0.05 -8.15
CA TYR A 452 24.43 -1.01 -8.85
C TYR A 452 23.74 -1.56 -10.10
N GLN A 453 22.59 -1.03 -10.48
CA GLN A 453 21.86 -1.52 -11.67
C GLN A 453 22.68 -1.36 -12.95
N ASN A 454 22.69 -2.38 -13.80
CA ASN A 454 23.40 -2.35 -15.07
C ASN A 454 22.71 -3.33 -16.02
N TYR A 455 21.96 -2.82 -17.00
CA TYR A 455 21.40 -3.64 -18.09
C TYR A 455 20.97 -2.79 -19.30
N ILE A 456 20.90 -3.43 -20.45
CA ILE A 456 20.36 -2.88 -21.70
C ILE A 456 19.09 -3.65 -22.05
N THR A 457 18.02 -2.94 -22.40
CA THR A 457 16.75 -3.56 -22.79
C THR A 457 15.91 -2.65 -23.66
N VAL A 458 14.97 -3.24 -24.36
CA VAL A 458 13.86 -2.55 -25.02
C VAL A 458 12.68 -2.50 -24.05
N ILE A 459 12.20 -1.31 -23.69
CA ILE A 459 10.94 -1.11 -22.94
C ILE A 459 10.07 -0.15 -23.75
N MET A 460 9.09 -0.69 -24.48
CA MET A 460 8.08 0.07 -25.22
C MET A 460 8.66 1.26 -26.01
N GLY A 461 9.56 1.00 -26.95
CA GLY A 461 10.25 2.04 -27.71
C GLY A 461 11.70 1.65 -27.98
N PRO A 462 12.66 2.59 -27.93
CA PRO A 462 14.03 2.34 -28.36
C PRO A 462 14.82 1.44 -27.40
N LEU A 463 15.96 0.93 -27.88
CA LEU A 463 16.92 0.21 -27.04
C LEU A 463 17.60 1.18 -26.06
N LYS A 464 17.44 0.95 -24.75
CA LYS A 464 17.99 1.82 -23.72
C LYS A 464 18.94 1.09 -22.78
N ALA A 465 20.00 1.78 -22.39
CA ALA A 465 20.87 1.36 -21.30
C ALA A 465 20.40 1.96 -19.96
N TYR A 466 20.43 1.16 -18.90
CA TYR A 466 20.03 1.55 -17.55
C TYR A 466 21.18 1.31 -16.57
N TYR A 467 21.73 2.41 -16.05
CA TYR A 467 22.88 2.41 -15.16
C TYR A 467 22.57 2.97 -13.77
N GLY A 468 23.09 2.30 -12.76
CA GLY A 468 23.23 2.74 -11.39
C GLY A 468 24.27 3.84 -11.26
N ASN A 469 24.37 4.40 -10.07
CA ASN A 469 25.35 5.43 -9.77
C ASN A 469 25.82 5.34 -8.32
N GLU A 470 27.04 4.87 -8.11
CA GLU A 470 27.63 4.73 -6.78
C GLU A 470 27.96 6.09 -6.12
N ASN A 471 28.02 7.18 -6.92
CA ASN A 471 28.27 8.53 -6.43
C ASN A 471 27.00 9.24 -5.91
N LEU A 472 25.88 8.52 -5.79
CA LEU A 472 24.63 9.08 -5.29
C LEU A 472 24.78 9.54 -3.84
N LYS A 473 24.25 10.72 -3.57
CA LYS A 473 24.08 11.25 -2.21
C LYS A 473 22.75 10.77 -1.64
N PRO A 474 22.67 10.59 -0.31
CA PRO A 474 21.39 10.35 0.34
C PRO A 474 20.40 11.49 0.20
N GLN A 475 19.13 11.11 0.16
CA GLN A 475 18.00 12.01 0.08
C GLN A 475 17.61 12.47 1.48
N SER A 476 17.21 13.73 1.60
CA SER A 476 16.72 14.27 2.87
C SER A 476 15.49 15.16 2.66
N SER A 477 14.65 15.26 3.67
CA SER A 477 13.42 16.04 3.60
C SER A 477 13.19 16.89 4.84
N ASN A 478 12.69 18.11 4.65
CA ASN A 478 12.14 18.94 5.71
C ASN A 478 10.64 19.04 5.50
N TYR A 479 9.87 18.38 6.35
CA TYR A 479 8.41 18.33 6.29
C TYR A 479 7.80 19.14 7.42
N GLY A 480 6.87 20.03 7.08
CA GLY A 480 6.04 20.77 8.02
C GLY A 480 4.57 20.63 7.67
N SER A 481 3.70 20.46 8.67
CA SER A 481 2.26 20.45 8.50
C SER A 481 1.54 21.13 9.65
N ALA A 482 0.40 21.75 9.35
CA ALA A 482 -0.53 22.26 10.35
C ALA A 482 -1.95 21.82 10.00
N SER A 483 -2.74 21.45 11.01
CA SER A 483 -4.12 21.03 10.81
C SER A 483 -5.06 21.62 11.85
N VAL A 484 -6.29 21.87 11.41
CA VAL A 484 -7.42 22.23 12.26
C VAL A 484 -8.47 21.15 12.08
N GLU A 485 -8.85 20.52 13.18
CA GLU A 485 -9.96 19.59 13.25
C GLU A 485 -11.07 20.21 14.08
N TYR A 486 -12.29 20.19 13.56
CA TYR A 486 -13.51 20.47 14.31
C TYR A 486 -14.31 19.18 14.40
N SER A 487 -14.70 18.79 15.61
CA SER A 487 -15.59 17.65 15.78
C SER A 487 -16.62 17.90 16.86
N ASN A 488 -17.88 17.74 16.47
CA ASN A 488 -18.99 17.55 17.38
C ASN A 488 -19.58 16.15 17.16
N GLY A 489 -20.50 15.71 18.02
CA GLY A 489 -21.07 14.35 17.94
C GLY A 489 -21.79 13.99 16.62
N LYS A 490 -22.03 14.94 15.70
CA LYS A 490 -22.69 14.72 14.40
C LYS A 490 -21.85 15.15 13.20
N PHE A 491 -20.85 16.01 13.36
CA PHE A 491 -20.04 16.54 12.28
C PHE A 491 -18.57 16.52 12.68
N GLN A 492 -17.73 16.03 11.78
CA GLN A 492 -16.27 16.09 11.89
C GLN A 492 -15.73 16.66 10.59
N ALA A 493 -14.84 17.63 10.69
CA ALA A 493 -14.10 18.14 9.55
C ALA A 493 -12.64 18.41 9.93
N THR A 494 -11.74 18.15 8.99
CA THR A 494 -10.31 18.40 9.17
C THR A 494 -9.77 19.07 7.94
N VAL A 495 -9.01 20.15 8.14
CA VAL A 495 -8.20 20.81 7.12
C VAL A 495 -6.74 20.66 7.52
N THR A 496 -5.89 20.18 6.62
CA THR A 496 -4.45 20.03 6.84
C THR A 496 -3.69 20.68 5.71
N GLY A 497 -2.82 21.65 6.01
CA GLY A 497 -1.84 22.19 5.06
C GLY A 497 -0.46 21.59 5.31
N TYR A 498 0.30 21.31 4.26
CA TYR A 498 1.64 20.75 4.38
C TYR A 498 2.62 21.30 3.34
N TYR A 499 3.90 21.27 3.70
CA TYR A 499 5.03 21.61 2.84
C TYR A 499 6.19 20.66 3.10
N ASN A 500 6.75 20.08 2.04
CA ASN A 500 7.89 19.17 2.08
C ASN A 500 8.96 19.67 1.11
N ARG A 501 10.16 19.96 1.63
CA ARG A 501 11.34 20.30 0.82
C ARG A 501 12.31 19.14 0.83
N ILE A 502 12.58 18.58 -0.36
CA ILE A 502 13.40 17.40 -0.57
C ILE A 502 14.70 17.81 -1.25
N HIS A 503 15.82 17.39 -0.69
CA HIS A 503 17.16 17.60 -1.22
C HIS A 503 17.73 16.28 -1.72
N ASN A 504 18.54 16.35 -2.78
CA ASN A 504 19.18 15.20 -3.43
C ASN A 504 18.17 14.14 -3.87
N MET A 505 16.96 14.53 -4.30
CA MET A 505 15.96 13.57 -4.79
C MET A 505 16.58 12.70 -5.88
N ILE A 506 16.49 11.39 -5.78
CA ILE A 506 17.07 10.50 -6.80
C ILE A 506 16.03 10.26 -7.88
N ALA A 507 16.45 10.45 -9.13
CA ALA A 507 15.64 10.11 -10.29
C ALA A 507 16.50 9.51 -11.39
N LEU A 508 15.87 8.68 -12.21
CA LEU A 508 16.48 8.19 -13.43
C LEU A 508 16.37 9.29 -14.50
N THR A 509 17.52 9.78 -14.99
CA THR A 509 17.59 10.85 -15.98
C THR A 509 18.28 10.38 -17.24
N VAL A 510 17.96 11.02 -18.36
CA VAL A 510 18.68 10.84 -19.62
C VAL A 510 20.08 11.43 -19.47
N VAL A 511 21.10 10.71 -19.92
CA VAL A 511 22.49 11.19 -19.98
C VAL A 511 23.03 10.96 -21.40
N PRO A 512 24.08 11.69 -21.83
CA PRO A 512 24.70 11.43 -23.12
C PRO A 512 25.10 9.96 -23.28
N THR A 513 24.63 9.32 -24.36
CA THR A 513 24.96 7.94 -24.69
C THR A 513 26.44 7.83 -25.04
N SER A 514 27.16 6.93 -24.37
CA SER A 514 28.59 6.69 -24.57
C SER A 514 28.88 6.10 -25.96
N SER A 515 30.13 6.17 -26.40
CA SER A 515 30.53 5.58 -27.69
C SER A 515 30.38 4.06 -27.68
N GLU A 516 30.64 3.43 -26.52
CA GLU A 516 30.48 2.01 -26.26
C GLU A 516 29.00 1.59 -26.33
N ASP A 517 28.10 2.38 -25.71
CA ASP A 517 26.66 2.13 -25.78
C ASP A 517 26.12 2.29 -27.21
N LYS A 518 26.59 3.31 -27.95
CA LYS A 518 26.23 3.50 -29.36
C LYS A 518 26.69 2.33 -30.24
N PHE A 519 27.84 1.73 -29.93
CA PHE A 519 28.30 0.53 -30.61
C PHE A 519 27.36 -0.67 -30.38
N LEU A 520 26.66 -0.70 -29.25
CA LEU A 520 25.61 -1.67 -28.93
C LEU A 520 24.21 -1.24 -29.43
N GLU A 521 24.14 -0.25 -30.33
CA GLU A 521 22.89 0.30 -30.88
C GLU A 521 21.95 0.90 -29.81
N VAL A 522 22.49 1.27 -28.64
CA VAL A 522 21.70 1.97 -27.62
C VAL A 522 21.40 3.38 -28.12
N GLU A 523 20.12 3.72 -28.18
CA GLU A 523 19.66 5.04 -28.61
C GLU A 523 19.73 6.05 -27.46
N GLU A 524 19.39 5.61 -26.24
CA GLU A 524 19.30 6.46 -25.06
C GLU A 524 19.87 5.79 -23.82
N THR A 525 20.71 6.53 -23.08
CA THR A 525 21.26 6.06 -21.80
C THR A 525 20.57 6.72 -20.63
N MET A 526 20.09 5.90 -19.70
CA MET A 526 19.41 6.32 -18.48
C MET A 526 20.31 6.05 -17.28
N LYS A 527 20.55 7.07 -16.44
CA LYS A 527 21.37 6.94 -15.23
C LYS A 527 20.69 7.56 -14.03
N TYR A 528 20.82 6.92 -12.86
CA TYR A 528 20.32 7.49 -11.61
C TYR A 528 21.19 8.69 -11.19
N ASN A 529 20.55 9.83 -10.93
CA ASN A 529 21.21 11.05 -10.50
C ASN A 529 20.44 11.73 -9.36
N ASN A 530 21.15 12.47 -8.51
CA ASN A 530 20.53 13.38 -7.57
C ASN A 530 20.06 14.63 -8.32
N LEU A 531 18.78 14.93 -8.20
CA LEU A 531 18.16 16.16 -8.67
C LEU A 531 18.51 17.33 -7.74
N ALA A 532 18.55 18.52 -8.32
CA ALA A 532 18.85 19.79 -7.65
C ALA A 532 17.95 20.05 -6.43
N LYS A 533 16.66 20.24 -6.69
CA LYS A 533 15.66 20.64 -5.70
C LYS A 533 14.36 19.95 -6.00
N ALA A 534 13.70 19.40 -4.98
CA ALA A 534 12.35 18.88 -5.10
C ALA A 534 11.47 19.41 -3.97
N ARG A 535 10.18 19.58 -4.24
CA ARG A 535 9.20 19.99 -3.24
C ARG A 535 7.87 19.31 -3.48
N SER A 536 7.11 19.13 -2.41
CA SER A 536 5.69 18.83 -2.45
C SER A 536 4.97 19.76 -1.47
N PHE A 537 3.91 20.42 -1.92
CA PHE A 537 3.04 21.18 -1.03
C PHE A 537 1.59 20.94 -1.38
N GLY A 538 0.72 21.09 -0.40
CA GLY A 538 -0.69 20.81 -0.62
C GLY A 538 -1.56 21.10 0.58
N ALA A 539 -2.85 20.85 0.37
CA ALA A 539 -3.88 20.94 1.39
C ALA A 539 -4.84 19.77 1.24
N ASP A 540 -5.17 19.13 2.35
CA ASP A 540 -6.16 18.08 2.45
C ASP A 540 -7.35 18.57 3.28
N PHE A 541 -8.56 18.29 2.80
CA PHE A 541 -9.80 18.52 3.52
C PHE A 541 -10.58 17.20 3.59
N THR A 542 -11.11 16.87 4.76
CA THR A 542 -11.99 15.71 4.95
C THR A 542 -13.16 16.11 5.83
N PHE A 543 -14.35 15.60 5.55
CA PHE A 543 -15.50 15.78 6.41
C PHE A 543 -16.36 14.52 6.49
N ASN A 544 -17.04 14.36 7.63
CA ASN A 544 -18.06 13.36 7.88
C ASN A 544 -19.24 14.04 8.59
N TYR A 545 -20.45 13.78 8.13
CA TYR A 545 -21.67 14.35 8.66
C TYR A 545 -22.75 13.29 8.83
N GLN A 546 -23.15 13.07 10.08
CA GLN A 546 -24.28 12.22 10.46
C GLN A 546 -25.57 13.03 10.35
N VAL A 547 -26.17 13.05 9.16
CA VAL A 547 -27.42 13.78 8.87
C VAL A 547 -28.57 13.22 9.71
N LEU A 548 -28.74 11.90 9.69
CA LEU A 548 -29.73 11.14 10.46
C LEU A 548 -29.05 9.90 11.04
N PRO A 549 -29.60 9.23 12.07
CA PRO A 549 -29.08 7.94 12.51
C PRO A 549 -28.98 6.90 11.40
N SER A 550 -29.79 7.03 10.34
CA SER A 550 -29.83 6.15 9.17
C SER A 550 -29.06 6.69 7.94
N LEU A 551 -28.52 7.91 7.98
CA LEU A 551 -27.91 8.58 6.82
C LEU A 551 -26.64 9.34 7.22
N ALA A 552 -25.52 8.98 6.59
CA ALA A 552 -24.24 9.66 6.72
C ALA A 552 -23.74 10.13 5.34
N ILE A 553 -23.11 11.30 5.33
CA ILE A 553 -22.44 11.87 4.17
C ILE A 553 -21.01 12.14 4.57
N GLY A 554 -20.06 11.81 3.71
CA GLY A 554 -18.66 12.11 3.92
C GLY A 554 -17.93 12.33 2.61
N GLY A 555 -16.71 12.82 2.72
CA GLY A 555 -15.88 13.04 1.55
C GLY A 555 -14.59 13.75 1.92
N GLY A 556 -13.78 13.96 0.90
CA GLY A 556 -12.51 14.62 1.04
C GLY A 556 -11.99 15.15 -0.28
N TYR A 557 -11.06 16.08 -0.15
CA TYR A 557 -10.41 16.76 -1.25
C TYR A 557 -8.93 16.92 -0.92
N SER A 558 -8.07 16.68 -1.91
CA SER A 558 -6.63 16.85 -1.80
C SER A 558 -6.13 17.69 -2.97
N TYR A 559 -5.47 18.80 -2.64
CA TYR A 559 -4.66 19.57 -3.56
C TYR A 559 -3.18 19.24 -3.33
N THR A 560 -2.44 18.94 -4.40
CA THR A 560 -1.02 18.58 -4.31
C THR A 560 -0.25 19.13 -5.50
N ASP A 561 0.70 20.05 -5.28
CA ASP A 561 1.68 20.47 -6.29
C ASP A 561 3.08 19.99 -5.89
N ALA A 562 3.56 18.98 -6.62
CA ALA A 562 4.85 18.34 -6.40
C ALA A 562 5.74 18.50 -7.65
N LYS A 563 6.90 19.13 -7.47
CA LYS A 563 7.81 19.54 -8.55
C LYS A 563 9.26 19.27 -8.19
N ALA A 564 10.08 19.02 -9.21
CA ALA A 564 11.52 18.85 -9.09
C ALA A 564 12.28 19.64 -10.19
N GLN A 565 13.46 20.12 -9.85
CA GLN A 565 14.42 20.76 -10.76
C GLN A 565 15.54 19.74 -11.05
N TYR A 566 15.89 19.57 -12.33
CA TYR A 566 16.84 18.53 -12.73
C TYR A 566 18.29 18.86 -12.37
N THR A 567 18.73 20.07 -12.67
CA THR A 567 20.14 20.47 -12.62
C THR A 567 20.34 21.75 -11.80
N GLU A 568 21.43 21.80 -11.04
CA GLU A 568 21.94 23.01 -10.39
C GLU A 568 22.98 23.74 -11.25
N ASP A 569 23.42 23.13 -12.36
CA ASP A 569 24.35 23.75 -13.29
C ASP A 569 23.69 24.97 -13.94
N GLN A 570 24.27 26.15 -13.71
CA GLN A 570 23.78 27.42 -14.25
C GLN A 570 23.95 27.49 -15.77
N ASN A 571 24.82 26.67 -16.35
CA ASN A 571 25.07 26.62 -17.79
C ASN A 571 24.12 25.66 -18.52
N ASP A 572 23.37 24.82 -17.81
CA ASP A 572 22.38 23.92 -18.42
C ASP A 572 21.12 24.72 -18.81
N PRO A 573 20.59 24.57 -20.03
CA PRO A 573 19.37 25.27 -20.46
C PRO A 573 18.13 24.94 -19.61
N ASN A 574 18.17 23.89 -18.79
CA ASN A 574 17.13 23.52 -17.84
C ASN A 574 17.39 24.05 -16.42
N TYR A 575 18.39 24.91 -16.22
CA TYR A 575 18.59 25.61 -14.95
C TYR A 575 17.30 26.37 -14.57
N MET A 576 16.88 26.27 -13.30
CA MET A 576 15.64 26.85 -12.76
C MET A 576 14.32 26.31 -13.37
N LYS A 577 14.36 25.30 -14.23
CA LYS A 577 13.15 24.66 -14.78
C LYS A 577 12.59 23.64 -13.78
N TYR A 578 11.42 23.94 -13.22
CA TYR A 578 10.68 23.03 -12.35
C TYR A 578 9.70 22.19 -13.16
N LEU A 579 9.89 20.88 -13.12
CA LEU A 579 9.04 19.90 -13.79
C LEU A 579 8.20 19.15 -12.75
N PRO A 580 6.96 18.75 -13.10
CA PRO A 580 6.11 18.01 -12.18
C PRO A 580 6.76 16.67 -11.82
N ILE A 581 6.68 16.24 -10.57
CA ILE A 581 7.08 14.87 -10.23
C ILE A 581 6.13 13.93 -10.96
N ASN A 582 6.71 13.03 -11.77
CA ASN A 582 5.95 12.12 -12.63
C ASN A 582 4.79 11.45 -11.88
N ALA A 583 3.63 11.47 -12.53
CA ALA A 583 2.38 10.88 -12.09
C ALA A 583 1.56 11.70 -11.07
N THR A 584 2.01 12.90 -10.70
CA THR A 584 1.27 13.80 -9.80
C THR A 584 -0.02 14.33 -10.46
N SER A 585 -1.14 14.27 -9.73
CA SER A 585 -2.38 15.00 -10.03
C SER A 585 -2.56 16.15 -9.05
N TYR A 586 -2.95 17.32 -9.56
CA TYR A 586 -3.15 18.51 -8.72
C TYR A 586 -4.39 18.41 -7.84
N HIS A 587 -5.50 17.86 -8.35
CA HIS A 587 -6.78 17.84 -7.65
C HIS A 587 -7.34 16.42 -7.60
N ASN A 588 -7.61 15.94 -6.39
CA ASN A 588 -8.25 14.66 -6.14
C ASN A 588 -9.42 14.88 -5.18
N ALA A 589 -10.55 14.21 -5.41
CA ALA A 589 -11.68 14.28 -4.50
C ALA A 589 -12.36 12.92 -4.36
N ASN A 590 -12.95 12.66 -3.20
CA ASN A 590 -13.86 11.55 -3.01
C ASN A 590 -15.12 11.97 -2.27
N TRP A 591 -16.18 11.20 -2.48
CA TRP A 591 -17.50 11.44 -1.93
C TRP A 591 -18.11 10.13 -1.49
N LYS A 592 -18.90 10.19 -0.43
CA LYS A 592 -19.61 9.05 0.14
C LYS A 592 -20.98 9.49 0.65
N ILE A 593 -21.99 8.74 0.27
CA ILE A 593 -23.32 8.83 0.88
C ILE A 593 -23.69 7.42 1.30
N ALA A 594 -23.91 7.21 2.60
CA ALA A 594 -24.25 5.92 3.17
C ALA A 594 -25.59 6.00 3.90
N TRP A 595 -26.54 5.20 3.45
CA TRP A 595 -27.83 5.01 4.08
C TRP A 595 -27.93 3.58 4.61
N THR A 596 -28.52 3.39 5.78
CA THR A 596 -28.81 2.05 6.32
C THR A 596 -30.10 2.06 7.11
N HIS A 597 -30.95 1.09 6.81
CA HIS A 597 -32.18 0.85 7.52
C HIS A 597 -32.37 -0.64 7.74
N LYS A 598 -32.48 -1.04 9.01
CA LYS A 598 -32.54 -2.46 9.42
C LYS A 598 -31.37 -3.24 8.81
N ASP A 599 -31.67 -4.29 8.06
CA ASP A 599 -30.68 -5.19 7.47
C ASP A 599 -30.15 -4.73 6.11
N VAL A 600 -30.63 -3.60 5.56
CA VAL A 600 -30.25 -3.11 4.24
C VAL A 600 -29.44 -1.82 4.35
N GLY A 601 -28.29 -1.79 3.69
CA GLY A 601 -27.45 -0.60 3.51
C GLY A 601 -27.27 -0.26 2.04
N VAL A 602 -27.32 1.02 1.70
CA VAL A 602 -27.03 1.52 0.35
C VAL A 602 -25.92 2.56 0.47
N SER A 603 -24.90 2.45 -0.36
CA SER A 603 -23.77 3.38 -0.34
C SER A 603 -23.40 3.81 -1.76
N LEU A 604 -23.30 5.12 -1.97
CA LEU A 604 -22.81 5.73 -3.20
C LEU A 604 -21.43 6.33 -2.92
N PHE A 605 -20.45 5.97 -3.73
CA PHE A 605 -19.10 6.52 -3.69
C PHE A 605 -18.78 7.23 -5.00
N GLY A 606 -18.14 8.39 -4.92
CA GLY A 606 -17.60 9.11 -6.07
C GLY A 606 -16.09 9.34 -5.88
N ARG A 607 -15.33 9.26 -6.96
CA ARG A 607 -13.92 9.67 -7.01
C ARG A 607 -13.71 10.55 -8.23
N TYR A 608 -12.99 11.64 -8.04
CA TYR A 608 -12.49 12.52 -9.09
C TYR A 608 -10.98 12.62 -9.01
N GLN A 609 -10.33 12.64 -10.17
CA GLN A 609 -8.89 12.88 -10.30
C GLN A 609 -8.65 13.79 -11.51
N SER A 610 -7.91 14.88 -11.30
CA SER A 610 -7.49 15.76 -12.38
C SER A 610 -6.48 15.10 -13.31
N THR A 611 -6.09 15.81 -14.36
CA THR A 611 -4.98 15.42 -15.23
C THR A 611 -3.75 15.06 -14.41
N ARG A 612 -3.11 13.94 -14.76
CA ARG A 612 -1.83 13.51 -14.19
C ARG A 612 -0.70 13.93 -15.10
N TYR A 613 0.29 14.58 -14.51
CA TYR A 613 1.38 15.14 -15.27
C TYR A 613 2.58 14.20 -15.32
N TYR A 614 3.14 14.04 -16.50
CA TYR A 614 4.37 13.29 -16.75
C TYR A 614 5.30 14.15 -17.58
N ILE A 615 6.60 14.04 -17.29
CA ILE A 615 7.65 14.77 -17.99
C ILE A 615 7.88 14.16 -19.37
N THR A 616 7.87 12.84 -19.44
CA THR A 616 7.97 12.07 -20.68
C THR A 616 6.64 11.42 -21.01
N ASP A 617 6.46 11.11 -22.30
CA ASP A 617 5.43 10.20 -22.80
C ASP A 617 3.96 10.69 -22.72
N GLY A 618 3.70 11.89 -22.20
CA GLY A 618 2.37 12.53 -22.20
C GLY A 618 1.53 12.31 -20.92
N ASN A 619 0.58 13.23 -20.72
CA ASN A 619 -0.25 13.31 -19.51
C ASN A 619 -1.38 12.28 -19.46
N GLY A 620 -1.74 11.84 -18.26
CA GLY A 620 -2.92 11.01 -18.01
C GLY A 620 -4.19 11.86 -17.95
N LYS A 621 -5.29 11.39 -18.56
CA LYS A 621 -6.57 12.10 -18.60
C LYS A 621 -7.18 12.23 -17.21
N ALA A 622 -7.85 13.37 -16.98
CA ALA A 622 -8.75 13.53 -15.85
C ALA A 622 -9.95 12.58 -15.99
N TYR A 623 -10.46 12.10 -14.87
CA TYR A 623 -11.62 11.20 -14.85
C TYR A 623 -12.42 11.30 -13.56
N GLN A 624 -13.62 10.73 -13.62
CA GLN A 624 -14.44 10.46 -12.45
C GLN A 624 -14.98 9.02 -12.50
N LEU A 625 -15.06 8.37 -11.35
CA LEU A 625 -15.65 7.04 -11.20
C LEU A 625 -16.67 7.07 -10.06
N TRP A 626 -17.80 6.42 -10.28
CA TRP A 626 -18.89 6.35 -9.32
C TRP A 626 -19.28 4.91 -9.07
N ARG A 627 -19.44 4.52 -7.81
CA ARG A 627 -19.77 3.17 -7.37
C ARG A 627 -21.04 3.20 -6.53
N LEU A 628 -21.97 2.30 -6.82
CA LEU A 628 -23.11 2.00 -5.96
C LEU A 628 -22.91 0.62 -5.34
N ASN A 629 -23.09 0.51 -4.03
CA ASN A 629 -23.14 -0.77 -3.31
C ASN A 629 -24.45 -0.89 -2.53
N VAL A 630 -25.07 -2.06 -2.60
CA VAL A 630 -26.21 -2.45 -1.78
C VAL A 630 -25.80 -3.66 -0.95
N ARG A 631 -25.83 -3.49 0.37
CA ARG A 631 -25.56 -4.53 1.35
C ARG A 631 -26.87 -5.01 1.96
N SER A 632 -26.99 -6.32 2.16
CA SER A 632 -28.10 -6.93 2.90
C SER A 632 -27.58 -7.95 3.91
N SER A 633 -28.10 -7.92 5.14
CA SER A 633 -27.93 -8.96 6.15
C SER A 633 -29.06 -9.97 5.99
N LEU A 634 -28.74 -11.13 5.43
CA LEU A 634 -29.73 -12.17 5.12
C LEU A 634 -30.08 -13.03 6.35
N LEU A 635 -29.10 -13.25 7.23
CA LEU A 635 -29.29 -14.04 8.45
C LEU A 635 -28.35 -13.54 9.54
N LYS A 636 -28.88 -13.27 10.73
CA LYS A 636 -28.09 -12.91 11.91
C LYS A 636 -28.59 -13.67 13.13
N THR A 637 -27.93 -14.79 13.43
CA THR A 637 -28.19 -15.59 14.63
C THR A 637 -27.01 -15.47 15.62
N LYS A 638 -27.13 -16.09 16.80
CA LYS A 638 -26.02 -16.12 17.77
C LYS A 638 -24.72 -16.70 17.20
N LYS A 639 -24.82 -17.68 16.30
CA LYS A 639 -23.68 -18.42 15.74
C LYS A 639 -23.37 -18.11 14.28
N TRP A 640 -24.38 -17.75 13.48
CA TRP A 640 -24.24 -17.55 12.04
C TRP A 640 -24.59 -16.12 11.65
N ASN A 641 -23.76 -15.53 10.79
CA ASN A 641 -24.02 -14.28 10.09
C ASN A 641 -23.83 -14.51 8.59
N LEU A 642 -24.87 -14.18 7.81
CA LEU A 642 -24.87 -14.24 6.37
C LEU A 642 -25.14 -12.84 5.83
N GLY A 643 -24.16 -12.27 5.12
CA GLY A 643 -24.26 -10.98 4.47
C GLY A 643 -24.07 -11.11 2.96
N MET A 644 -24.80 -10.30 2.20
CA MET A 644 -24.65 -10.18 0.76
C MET A 644 -24.36 -8.72 0.40
N ASN A 645 -23.53 -8.50 -0.62
CA ASN A 645 -23.33 -7.22 -1.27
C ASN A 645 -23.56 -7.39 -2.77
N ALA A 646 -24.19 -6.41 -3.39
CA ALA A 646 -24.35 -6.29 -4.82
C ALA A 646 -24.00 -4.86 -5.21
N GLY A 647 -23.15 -4.68 -6.21
CA GLY A 647 -22.76 -3.33 -6.58
C GLY A 647 -22.44 -3.16 -8.06
N ILE A 648 -22.44 -1.88 -8.44
CA ILE A 648 -22.13 -1.39 -9.78
C ILE A 648 -20.93 -0.46 -9.64
N ASP A 649 -19.81 -0.85 -10.23
CA ASP A 649 -18.64 -0.01 -10.37
C ASP A 649 -18.74 0.81 -11.64
N ASN A 650 -18.26 2.05 -11.58
CA ASN A 650 -18.21 2.96 -12.72
C ASN A 650 -19.57 3.10 -13.42
N ILE A 651 -20.56 3.59 -12.67
CA ILE A 651 -21.97 3.74 -13.11
C ILE A 651 -22.05 4.47 -14.46
N PHE A 652 -21.22 5.48 -14.70
CA PHE A 652 -21.22 6.25 -15.95
C PHE A 652 -20.42 5.63 -17.10
N ASN A 653 -19.90 4.41 -16.92
CA ASN A 653 -19.20 3.64 -17.95
C ASN A 653 -18.02 4.40 -18.58
N TYR A 654 -17.27 5.17 -17.78
CA TYR A 654 -16.09 5.89 -18.29
C TYR A 654 -14.96 4.92 -18.59
N ILE A 655 -14.37 5.01 -19.79
CA ILE A 655 -13.25 4.16 -20.22
C ILE A 655 -12.17 5.08 -20.79
N ASP A 656 -10.96 4.99 -20.23
CA ASP A 656 -9.79 5.61 -20.86
C ASP A 656 -9.31 4.72 -22.01
N ARG A 657 -9.59 5.15 -23.25
CA ARG A 657 -9.18 4.45 -24.49
C ARG A 657 -7.88 4.97 -25.08
N THR A 658 -7.12 5.78 -24.34
CA THR A 658 -5.80 6.23 -24.78
C THR A 658 -4.92 5.00 -25.08
N PRO A 659 -4.14 4.99 -26.18
CA PRO A 659 -3.36 3.84 -26.62
C PRO A 659 -2.53 3.20 -25.50
N PHE A 660 -2.38 1.88 -25.55
CA PHE A 660 -1.52 1.15 -24.62
C PHE A 660 -0.10 1.74 -24.63
N GLY A 661 0.54 1.82 -23.46
CA GLY A 661 1.79 2.58 -23.26
C GLY A 661 1.57 4.05 -22.87
N LYS A 662 0.49 4.70 -23.33
CA LYS A 662 0.08 6.08 -22.96
C LYS A 662 -1.15 6.14 -22.05
N ASN A 663 -1.83 5.01 -21.81
CA ASN A 663 -2.93 4.91 -20.85
C ASN A 663 -2.44 5.15 -19.41
N ARG A 664 -2.65 6.36 -18.88
CA ARG A 664 -2.14 6.80 -17.56
C ARG A 664 -3.18 7.47 -16.67
N GLY A 665 -4.41 7.64 -17.16
CA GLY A 665 -5.52 8.15 -16.38
C GLY A 665 -6.04 7.09 -15.42
N THR A 666 -6.78 6.11 -15.95
CA THR A 666 -7.41 5.03 -15.20
C THR A 666 -7.36 3.71 -15.95
N THR A 667 -7.26 2.61 -15.21
CA THR A 667 -7.36 1.25 -15.75
C THR A 667 -8.79 0.70 -15.75
N SER A 668 -9.79 1.50 -15.34
CA SER A 668 -11.19 1.05 -15.28
C SER A 668 -11.66 0.47 -16.63
N PRO A 669 -12.26 -0.74 -16.65
CA PRO A 669 -12.77 -1.36 -17.88
C PRO A 669 -14.07 -0.75 -18.42
N GLY A 670 -14.65 0.21 -17.69
CA GLY A 670 -16.03 0.63 -17.90
C GLY A 670 -16.90 0.18 -16.73
N ARG A 671 -18.21 0.06 -16.97
CA ARG A 671 -19.17 -0.36 -15.96
C ARG A 671 -19.00 -1.85 -15.66
N THR A 672 -18.85 -2.21 -14.39
CA THR A 672 -18.83 -3.61 -13.95
C THR A 672 -19.81 -3.85 -12.83
N LEU A 673 -20.34 -5.06 -12.78
CA LEU A 673 -21.22 -5.56 -11.74
C LEU A 673 -20.44 -6.55 -10.89
N TYR A 674 -20.78 -6.60 -9.61
CA TYR A 674 -20.26 -7.62 -8.71
C TYR A 674 -21.33 -8.08 -7.73
N LEU A 675 -21.13 -9.31 -7.26
CA LEU A 675 -21.84 -9.90 -6.13
C LEU A 675 -20.81 -10.41 -5.13
N SER A 676 -21.06 -10.21 -3.84
CA SER A 676 -20.25 -10.76 -2.77
C SER A 676 -21.12 -11.38 -1.70
N LEU A 677 -20.76 -12.58 -1.27
CA LEU A 677 -21.35 -13.30 -0.16
C LEU A 677 -20.32 -13.41 0.97
N ASN A 678 -20.74 -13.07 2.18
CA ASN A 678 -19.97 -13.26 3.40
C ASN A 678 -20.73 -14.22 4.31
N VAL A 679 -20.11 -15.34 4.65
CA VAL A 679 -20.63 -16.31 5.60
C VAL A 679 -19.69 -16.32 6.79
N LYS A 680 -20.19 -16.05 7.99
CA LYS A 680 -19.41 -16.12 9.23
C LYS A 680 -20.10 -17.02 10.25
N PHE A 681 -19.39 -18.05 10.67
CA PHE A 681 -19.66 -18.80 11.88
C PHE A 681 -18.83 -18.26 13.03
N GLN A 682 -19.42 -18.14 14.21
CA GLN A 682 -18.75 -17.73 15.44
C GLN A 682 -19.31 -18.46 16.66
N ASN A 683 -18.41 -18.98 17.50
CA ASN A 683 -18.74 -19.55 18.79
C ASN A 683 -18.12 -18.68 19.89
N LYS A 684 -18.94 -17.86 20.55
CA LYS A 684 -18.47 -16.89 21.54
C LYS A 684 -17.85 -17.57 22.76
N GLN A 685 -16.89 -16.90 23.40
CA GLN A 685 -16.48 -17.27 24.76
C GLN A 685 -17.69 -17.08 25.71
N LYS A 686 -17.91 -18.07 26.59
CA LYS A 686 -18.87 -17.93 27.69
C LYS A 686 -18.21 -17.09 28.77
#